data_AF-A0A163JIP7-F1
#
_entry.id   AF-A0A163JIP7-F1
#
_cell.length_a   1.000
_cell.length_b   1.000
_cell.length_c   1.000
_cell.angle_alpha   90.00
_cell.angle_beta   90.00
_cell.angle_gamma   90.00
#
_symmetry.space_group_name_H-M   'P 1'
#
loop_
_entity.id
_entity.type
_entity.pdbx_description
1 polymer ?
#
loop_
_entity_poly.entity_id
_entity_poly.type
_entity_poly.pdbx_seq_one_letter_code
_entity_poly.pdbx_strand_id
1 'polypeptide(L)'
;MEETPWMRDILRFALTATASTAAPWEPEAFSTTAGRGKLVDPDDPGKDPRFRKLVEAILFGRKFLKTYNLVLLGVLFVFTAWHGSEKLLWQRARKKSIAALSRRTQDEGETWSSSSSTIEGNVTPPGPLKPYHEADNDAAETSPLLAARLPRRRRRQGVWAPYYISKSILQYQPPPIPVINKTLPTNGVTLLVLGWIALTVFYNLYRMPLSFLYLFVFADRCGIVFISNLPLLYLLAAKNQPIKLLTGYSYEGLNIFHRRVGEVMCLEAFLHFLGMVAVWYGMLRHLGFTLAKFLFNRVVLLGLAAFIAYELIYFTSLGSFRRRWYEIFLALHIVLQVAGLAFLWFHHYTSRPYVGASLAIFLVDRLVYRLWLKSSTHAATLTVMEDDETILLSSNWDVSNRSPALRLLSHNMKHGWAPNEHIFISVPALSRKHALQSHPFTIFSAAPNTHRITQDDQGKHAWFTLLIRAQAQSGFTNQLLTYARTHSQTRIRLDGPYGSSHALDLLRSSSTAVLVAGGSGIAVAYPLLYALLQPSPEDAETAMLKSRRNVKLLWITHSPSHRLWIPEDKLKELQDWGLDLLIPPPTALAGRPDVRTVVGEWVDAEGGGKTGVVVSGPEGLVRDVRNVSSRKIWAGRDVGLAVEKFGW
;
A
#
# COMPACT_ATOMS: atom_id res chain seq x y z
N MET A 1 22.20 -6.47 -55.79
CA MET A 1 22.71 -6.22 -54.42
C MET A 1 23.10 -7.56 -53.85
N GLU A 2 24.39 -7.86 -53.83
CA GLU A 2 24.95 -9.10 -53.30
C GLU A 2 24.51 -9.29 -51.85
N GLU A 3 24.07 -10.50 -51.52
CA GLU A 3 23.65 -10.90 -50.18
C GLU A 3 24.79 -10.64 -49.20
N THR A 4 24.56 -9.87 -48.13
CA THR A 4 25.58 -9.60 -47.12
C THR A 4 25.62 -10.74 -46.10
N PRO A 5 26.64 -11.63 -46.12
CA PRO A 5 26.67 -12.84 -45.29
C PRO A 5 26.61 -12.52 -43.78
N TRP A 6 27.19 -11.39 -43.38
CA TRP A 6 27.25 -10.93 -42.00
C TRP A 6 25.87 -10.73 -41.34
N MET A 7 24.83 -10.32 -42.08
CA MET A 7 23.50 -10.11 -41.51
C MET A 7 22.87 -11.43 -41.05
N ARG A 8 23.06 -12.52 -41.82
CA ARG A 8 22.58 -13.86 -41.47
C ARG A 8 23.27 -14.38 -40.23
N ASP A 9 24.56 -14.14 -40.10
CA ASP A 9 25.35 -14.59 -38.95
C ASP A 9 25.01 -13.81 -37.68
N ILE A 10 24.71 -12.51 -37.78
CA ILE A 10 24.25 -11.71 -36.63
C ILE A 10 22.95 -12.25 -36.06
N LEU A 11 22.01 -12.63 -36.93
CA LEU A 11 20.70 -13.13 -36.50
C LEU A 11 20.85 -14.47 -35.79
N ARG A 12 21.67 -15.36 -36.35
CA ARG A 12 21.98 -16.66 -35.74
C ARG A 12 22.65 -16.47 -34.38
N PHE A 13 23.64 -15.59 -34.30
CA PHE A 13 24.31 -15.26 -33.04
C PHE A 13 23.33 -14.66 -32.04
N ALA A 14 22.50 -13.69 -32.43
CA ALA A 14 21.60 -13.01 -31.53
C ALA A 14 20.54 -13.93 -30.90
N LEU A 15 20.07 -14.93 -31.66
CA LEU A 15 19.10 -15.93 -31.21
C LEU A 15 19.68 -16.94 -30.20
N THR A 16 20.99 -17.20 -30.25
CA THR A 16 21.63 -18.21 -29.39
C THR A 16 22.47 -17.61 -28.28
N ALA A 17 23.03 -16.41 -28.50
CA ALA A 17 23.95 -15.77 -27.57
C ALA A 17 23.24 -15.50 -26.23
N THR A 18 24.01 -15.57 -25.16
CA THR A 18 23.65 -15.29 -23.77
C THR A 18 24.51 -14.14 -23.27
N ALA A 19 24.27 -13.63 -22.06
CA ALA A 19 25.18 -12.66 -21.44
C ALA A 19 26.59 -13.22 -21.14
N SER A 20 26.76 -14.55 -21.13
CA SER A 20 28.02 -15.26 -20.92
C SER A 20 28.63 -15.79 -22.21
N THR A 21 28.01 -15.54 -23.37
CA THR A 21 28.56 -15.97 -24.65
C THR A 21 29.81 -15.15 -24.94
N ALA A 22 30.92 -15.85 -25.16
CA ALA A 22 32.18 -15.26 -25.61
C ALA A 22 32.00 -14.63 -26.99
N ALA A 23 32.80 -13.61 -27.30
CA ALA A 23 32.74 -13.01 -28.63
C ALA A 23 33.22 -14.03 -29.68
N PRO A 24 32.64 -14.05 -30.90
CA PRO A 24 33.06 -14.99 -31.95
C PRO A 24 34.55 -14.94 -32.33
N TRP A 25 35.22 -13.84 -32.01
CA TRP A 25 36.65 -13.59 -32.26
C TRP A 25 37.52 -13.69 -30.99
N GLU A 26 36.97 -14.16 -29.86
CA GLU A 26 37.76 -14.51 -28.67
C GLU A 26 38.28 -15.97 -28.80
N PRO A 27 39.60 -16.20 -28.63
CA PRO A 27 40.23 -17.49 -28.93
C PRO A 27 39.77 -18.67 -28.05
N GLU A 28 39.11 -18.43 -26.91
CA GLU A 28 38.71 -19.50 -25.96
C GLU A 28 37.30 -20.09 -26.21
N ALA A 29 36.52 -19.58 -27.16
CA ALA A 29 35.11 -19.96 -27.36
C ALA A 29 34.85 -21.30 -28.08
N PHE A 30 35.89 -21.98 -28.58
CA PHE A 30 35.76 -23.05 -29.59
C PHE A 30 35.83 -24.49 -29.04
N SER A 31 35.77 -24.68 -27.73
CA SER A 31 35.81 -26.00 -27.10
C SER A 31 34.63 -26.19 -26.17
N THR A 32 33.45 -26.54 -26.70
CA THR A 32 32.55 -27.54 -26.10
C THR A 32 31.27 -27.74 -26.91
N THR A 33 30.91 -29.01 -27.08
CA THR A 33 29.61 -29.59 -27.47
C THR A 33 29.17 -29.56 -28.95
N ALA A 34 29.68 -30.57 -29.67
CA ALA A 34 28.95 -31.58 -30.47
C ALA A 34 27.72 -31.15 -31.32
N GLY A 35 27.86 -31.34 -32.63
CA GLY A 35 26.75 -31.84 -33.47
C GLY A 35 26.32 -30.98 -34.66
N ARG A 36 27.03 -31.14 -35.79
CA ARG A 36 26.62 -30.89 -37.19
C ARG A 36 25.78 -29.64 -37.50
N GLY A 37 26.51 -28.64 -37.94
CA GLY A 37 26.08 -27.57 -38.84
C GLY A 37 27.19 -26.53 -38.86
N LYS A 38 28.10 -26.59 -39.84
CA LYS A 38 29.15 -25.59 -40.02
C LYS A 38 28.48 -24.25 -40.30
N LEU A 39 28.24 -23.48 -39.25
CA LEU A 39 28.08 -22.04 -39.30
C LEU A 39 29.50 -21.50 -39.31
N VAL A 40 29.83 -20.63 -40.27
CA VAL A 40 31.13 -20.00 -40.55
C VAL A 40 31.90 -20.66 -41.70
N ASP A 41 31.98 -19.90 -42.80
CA ASP A 41 33.06 -19.97 -43.78
C ASP A 41 34.40 -19.73 -43.04
N PRO A 42 35.38 -20.65 -43.09
CA PRO A 42 36.61 -20.57 -42.31
C PRO A 42 37.44 -19.29 -42.51
N ASP A 43 37.16 -18.48 -43.54
CA ASP A 43 38.00 -17.32 -43.86
C ASP A 43 37.53 -15.96 -43.33
N ASP A 44 36.26 -15.71 -42.93
CA ASP A 44 35.91 -14.37 -42.42
C ASP A 44 34.53 -14.09 -41.74
N PRO A 45 34.24 -14.59 -40.53
CA PRO A 45 33.04 -14.17 -39.78
C PRO A 45 33.22 -12.84 -39.00
N GLY A 46 34.40 -12.23 -39.02
CA GLY A 46 34.82 -11.24 -38.00
C GLY A 46 35.40 -9.92 -38.50
N LYS A 47 35.71 -9.76 -39.79
CA LYS A 47 36.28 -8.49 -40.29
C LYS A 47 35.26 -7.41 -40.59
N ASP A 48 33.96 -7.71 -40.78
CA ASP A 48 32.98 -6.65 -41.02
C ASP A 48 32.81 -5.79 -39.74
N PRO A 49 33.20 -4.49 -39.75
CA PRO A 49 33.13 -3.64 -38.58
C PRO A 49 31.70 -3.45 -38.04
N ARG A 50 30.68 -3.63 -38.90
CA ARG A 50 29.27 -3.52 -38.52
C ARG A 50 28.82 -4.76 -37.75
N PHE A 51 29.27 -5.94 -38.16
CA PHE A 51 29.00 -7.19 -37.45
C PHE A 51 29.55 -7.16 -36.03
N ARG A 52 30.83 -6.80 -35.90
CA ARG A 52 31.52 -6.69 -34.63
C ARG A 52 30.82 -5.71 -33.67
N LYS A 53 30.52 -4.49 -34.14
CA LYS A 53 29.83 -3.47 -33.34
C LYS A 53 28.46 -3.93 -32.82
N LEU A 54 27.71 -4.66 -33.62
CA LEU A 54 26.38 -5.12 -33.21
C LEU A 54 26.46 -6.27 -32.19
N VAL A 55 27.37 -7.22 -32.40
CA VAL A 55 27.64 -8.30 -31.44
C VAL A 55 28.11 -7.74 -30.09
N GLU A 56 29.04 -6.79 -30.11
CA GLU A 56 29.50 -6.09 -28.90
C GLU A 56 28.34 -5.36 -28.21
N ALA A 57 27.46 -4.69 -28.96
CA ALA A 57 26.29 -4.00 -28.42
C ALA A 57 25.26 -4.96 -27.78
N ILE A 58 25.04 -6.14 -28.39
CA ILE A 58 24.16 -7.20 -27.86
C ILE A 58 24.74 -7.75 -26.55
N LEU A 59 26.01 -8.15 -26.56
CA LEU A 59 26.69 -8.71 -25.37
C LEU A 59 26.76 -7.70 -24.23
N PHE A 60 27.09 -6.44 -24.54
CA PHE A 60 27.07 -5.35 -23.56
C PHE A 60 25.67 -5.18 -22.97
N GLY A 61 24.62 -5.08 -23.82
CA GLY A 61 23.24 -4.93 -23.37
C GLY A 61 22.83 -6.05 -22.40
N ARG A 62 23.10 -7.30 -22.76
CA ARG A 62 22.76 -8.48 -21.95
C ARG A 62 23.52 -8.54 -20.62
N LYS A 63 24.81 -8.16 -20.59
CA LYS A 63 25.59 -8.05 -19.35
C LYS A 63 25.09 -6.89 -18.48
N PHE A 64 24.86 -5.74 -19.08
CA PHE A 64 24.40 -4.53 -18.40
C PHE A 64 23.03 -4.72 -17.74
N LEU A 65 22.07 -5.34 -18.44
CA LEU A 65 20.72 -5.57 -17.93
C LEU A 65 20.66 -6.52 -16.72
N LYS A 66 21.67 -7.37 -16.49
CA LYS A 66 21.76 -8.15 -15.23
C LYS A 66 21.84 -7.26 -13.99
N THR A 67 22.34 -6.03 -14.11
CA THR A 67 22.43 -5.09 -12.99
C THR A 67 21.08 -4.48 -12.62
N TYR A 68 20.07 -4.55 -13.50
CA TYR A 68 18.75 -3.92 -13.28
C TYR A 68 18.10 -4.35 -11.96
N ASN A 69 18.01 -5.67 -11.73
CA ASN A 69 17.42 -6.18 -10.50
C ASN A 69 18.27 -5.88 -9.25
N LEU A 70 19.59 -5.74 -9.38
CA LEU A 70 20.46 -5.32 -8.28
C LEU A 70 20.17 -3.88 -7.87
N VAL A 71 19.95 -2.98 -8.84
CA VAL A 71 19.55 -1.60 -8.57
C VAL A 71 18.19 -1.57 -7.86
N LEU A 72 17.21 -2.36 -8.30
CA LEU A 72 15.91 -2.45 -7.64
C LEU A 72 16.01 -2.98 -6.20
N LEU A 73 16.87 -3.97 -5.94
CA LEU A 73 17.16 -4.45 -4.59
C LEU A 73 17.83 -3.37 -3.72
N GLY A 74 18.75 -2.59 -4.29
CA GLY A 74 19.35 -1.44 -3.60
C GLY A 74 18.31 -0.38 -3.20
N VAL A 75 17.37 -0.06 -4.10
CA VAL A 75 16.25 0.85 -3.79
C VAL A 75 15.39 0.29 -2.66
N LEU A 76 15.04 -1.01 -2.73
CA LEU A 76 14.28 -1.68 -1.66
C LEU A 76 15.01 -1.64 -0.31
N PHE A 77 16.33 -1.82 -0.31
CA PHE A 77 17.15 -1.74 0.89
C PHE A 77 17.09 -0.34 1.54
N VAL A 78 17.14 0.73 0.74
CA VAL A 78 17.00 2.11 1.25
C VAL A 78 15.63 2.31 1.91
N PHE A 79 14.54 1.85 1.28
CA PHE A 79 13.20 1.90 1.89
C PHE A 79 13.11 1.07 3.16
N THR A 80 13.79 -0.07 3.21
CA THR A 80 13.83 -0.94 4.38
C THR A 80 14.55 -0.27 5.55
N ALA A 81 15.71 0.34 5.29
CA ALA A 81 16.46 1.11 6.27
C ALA A 81 15.64 2.31 6.78
N TRP A 82 14.96 3.02 5.87
CA TRP A 82 14.05 4.10 6.22
C TRP A 82 12.93 3.63 7.15
N HIS A 83 12.20 2.57 6.78
CA HIS A 83 11.12 2.01 7.59
C HIS A 83 11.61 1.55 8.98
N GLY A 84 12.75 0.86 9.03
CA GLY A 84 13.39 0.45 10.28
C GLY A 84 13.72 1.64 11.18
N SER A 85 14.22 2.73 10.60
CA SER A 85 14.53 3.96 11.33
C SER A 85 13.27 4.63 11.91
N GLU A 86 12.17 4.72 11.16
CA GLU A 86 10.90 5.28 11.64
C GLU A 86 10.31 4.45 12.78
N LYS A 87 10.31 3.11 12.64
CA LYS A 87 9.83 2.21 13.68
C LYS A 87 10.62 2.36 14.98
N LEU A 88 11.94 2.48 14.88
CA LEU A 88 12.82 2.73 16.03
C LEU A 88 12.50 4.08 16.69
N LEU A 89 12.26 5.13 15.89
CA LEU A 89 11.88 6.45 16.38
C LEU A 89 10.54 6.42 17.12
N TRP A 90 9.52 5.73 16.61
CA TRP A 90 8.23 5.60 17.30
C TRP A 90 8.35 4.79 18.59
N GLN A 91 9.14 3.73 18.60
CA GLN A 91 9.43 2.97 19.82
C GLN A 91 10.15 3.83 20.86
N ARG A 92 11.15 4.62 20.45
CA ARG A 92 11.85 5.56 21.33
C ARG A 92 10.92 6.66 21.84
N ALA A 93 10.07 7.23 20.99
CA ALA A 93 9.10 8.23 21.38
C ALA A 93 8.11 7.68 22.42
N ARG A 94 7.62 6.44 22.21
CA ARG A 94 6.79 5.73 23.18
C ARG A 94 7.51 5.47 24.50
N LYS A 95 8.77 5.01 24.46
CA LYS A 95 9.57 4.81 25.68
C LYS A 95 9.83 6.14 26.41
N LYS A 96 10.11 7.22 25.68
CA LYS A 96 10.31 8.56 26.26
C LYS A 96 9.02 9.11 26.86
N SER A 97 7.88 8.94 26.19
CA SER A 97 6.59 9.37 26.75
C SER A 97 6.27 8.58 28.03
N ILE A 98 6.56 7.28 28.06
CA ILE A 98 6.42 6.44 29.26
C ILE A 98 7.37 6.93 30.37
N ALA A 99 8.66 7.13 30.07
CA ALA A 99 9.65 7.55 31.06
C ALA A 99 9.39 8.97 31.61
N ALA A 100 8.95 9.90 30.77
CA ALA A 100 8.55 11.24 31.19
C ALA A 100 7.27 11.22 32.05
N LEU A 101 6.38 10.26 31.79
CA LEU A 101 5.20 10.03 32.62
C LEU A 101 5.61 9.54 34.01
N SER A 102 6.45 8.49 34.07
CA SER A 102 6.92 7.87 35.31
C SER A 102 7.63 8.85 36.25
N ARG A 103 8.46 9.74 35.70
CA ARG A 103 9.09 10.82 36.50
C ARG A 103 8.08 11.81 37.08
N ARG A 104 7.03 12.15 36.32
CA ARG A 104 6.02 13.11 36.77
C ARG A 104 5.08 12.52 37.83
N THR A 105 4.80 11.23 37.77
CA THR A 105 4.07 10.52 38.84
C THR A 105 4.89 10.41 40.12
N GLN A 106 6.22 10.28 40.03
CA GLN A 106 7.11 10.38 41.20
C GLN A 106 7.08 11.78 41.81
N ASP A 107 7.21 12.84 41.00
CA ASP A 107 7.14 14.22 41.50
C ASP A 107 5.77 14.54 42.15
N GLU A 108 4.66 14.11 41.55
CA GLU A 108 3.32 14.32 42.12
C GLU A 108 3.10 13.50 43.42
N GLY A 109 3.68 12.30 43.53
CA GLY A 109 3.69 11.49 44.75
C GLY A 109 4.57 12.07 45.88
N GLU A 110 5.71 12.68 45.55
CA GLU A 110 6.58 13.35 46.51
C GLU A 110 5.98 14.69 47.01
N THR A 111 5.25 15.42 46.15
CA THR A 111 4.53 16.63 46.59
C THR A 111 3.37 16.36 47.54
N TRP A 112 2.80 15.14 47.53
CA TRP A 112 1.77 14.75 48.51
C TRP A 112 2.33 14.22 49.84
N SER A 113 3.63 13.88 49.89
CA SER A 113 4.28 13.37 51.09
C SER A 113 4.99 14.43 51.94
N SER A 114 4.97 15.71 51.54
CA SER A 114 5.69 16.80 52.24
C SER A 114 4.78 17.91 52.75
N SER A 115 3.65 17.57 53.37
CA SER A 115 2.84 18.52 54.13
C SER A 115 2.25 17.87 55.38
N SER A 116 3.07 17.79 56.43
CA SER A 116 2.60 17.64 57.81
C SER A 116 3.64 18.19 58.79
N SER A 117 3.40 19.41 59.28
CA SER A 117 3.64 19.79 60.69
C SER A 117 3.21 21.24 60.97
N THR A 118 2.08 21.36 61.68
CA THR A 118 1.75 22.25 62.83
C THR A 118 1.99 23.76 62.79
N ILE A 119 0.87 24.47 63.05
CA ILE A 119 0.69 25.86 63.49
C ILE A 119 1.35 26.13 64.86
N GLU A 120 2.01 27.29 65.03
CA GLU A 120 1.87 28.22 66.18
C GLU A 120 2.74 29.50 66.05
N GLY A 121 2.17 30.67 66.40
CA GLY A 121 2.86 31.74 67.16
C GLY A 121 3.48 32.96 66.45
N ASN A 122 3.00 34.16 66.80
CA ASN A 122 3.42 35.53 66.41
C ASN A 122 4.90 35.92 66.68
N VAL A 123 5.40 36.95 65.95
CA VAL A 123 6.03 38.23 66.41
C VAL A 123 6.97 38.83 65.32
N THR A 124 6.70 40.07 64.87
CA THR A 124 7.60 41.01 64.14
C THR A 124 8.41 41.86 65.16
N PRO A 125 9.52 42.65 64.89
CA PRO A 125 10.08 43.27 63.65
C PRO A 125 11.67 43.31 63.64
N PRO A 126 12.46 44.19 62.94
CA PRO A 126 12.20 45.30 61.98
C PRO A 126 13.05 45.33 60.67
N GLY A 127 12.74 46.30 59.78
CA GLY A 127 13.27 46.51 58.40
C GLY A 127 14.72 47.00 58.26
N PRO A 128 15.17 47.53 57.07
CA PRO A 128 14.77 48.89 56.64
C PRO A 128 14.65 49.20 55.11
N LEU A 129 13.83 50.24 54.82
CA LEU A 129 13.98 51.38 53.86
C LEU A 129 13.89 51.21 52.30
N LYS A 130 12.73 51.65 51.75
CA LYS A 130 12.41 52.66 50.67
C LYS A 130 13.33 52.88 49.42
N PRO A 131 12.88 53.56 48.31
CA PRO A 131 11.61 54.29 48.02
C PRO A 131 10.93 53.91 46.66
N TYR A 132 9.60 53.93 46.48
CA TYR A 132 8.65 55.04 46.17
C TYR A 132 8.94 55.94 44.96
N HIS A 133 8.04 55.88 43.96
CA HIS A 133 7.50 57.04 43.24
C HIS A 133 6.03 56.77 42.82
N GLU A 134 5.14 57.67 43.24
CA GLU A 134 3.71 57.79 42.93
C GLU A 134 3.47 58.44 41.55
N ALA A 135 2.33 58.14 40.91
CA ALA A 135 1.43 59.14 40.31
C ALA A 135 0.12 58.49 39.78
N ASP A 136 -0.99 58.93 40.39
CA ASP A 136 -2.32 59.28 39.85
C ASP A 136 -3.23 58.32 39.05
N ASN A 137 -4.34 57.98 39.73
CA ASN A 137 -5.76 58.28 39.45
C ASN A 137 -6.42 57.97 38.09
N ASP A 138 -7.49 57.17 38.24
CA ASP A 138 -8.83 57.26 37.65
C ASP A 138 -9.02 57.34 36.12
N ALA A 139 -9.51 56.24 35.53
CA ALA A 139 -10.73 56.25 34.72
C ALA A 139 -11.14 54.84 34.22
N ALA A 140 -12.38 54.48 34.56
CA ALA A 140 -13.37 53.80 33.72
C ALA A 140 -13.04 52.44 33.06
N GLU A 141 -13.67 51.40 33.62
CA GLU A 141 -14.61 50.51 32.91
C GLU A 141 -14.44 50.41 31.38
N THR A 142 -13.54 49.54 30.90
CA THR A 142 -13.69 48.81 29.63
C THR A 142 -12.67 47.66 29.56
N SER A 143 -12.85 46.63 30.39
CA SER A 143 -12.17 45.34 30.20
C SER A 143 -13.17 44.36 29.59
N PRO A 144 -13.00 43.89 28.34
CA PRO A 144 -13.92 42.91 27.78
C PRO A 144 -13.75 41.56 28.50
N LEU A 145 -14.87 41.03 29.02
CA LEU A 145 -15.05 39.70 29.61
C LEU A 145 -14.97 38.58 28.56
N LEU A 146 -13.91 38.57 27.76
CA LEU A 146 -13.56 37.45 26.90
C LEU A 146 -12.06 37.25 27.01
N ALA A 147 -11.64 36.11 27.57
CA ALA A 147 -10.27 35.66 27.55
C ALA A 147 -9.81 35.60 26.08
N ALA A 148 -9.13 36.66 25.64
CA ALA A 148 -8.49 36.70 24.35
C ALA A 148 -7.54 35.51 24.28
N ARG A 149 -7.82 34.56 23.37
CA ARG A 149 -6.89 33.50 23.00
C ARG A 149 -5.59 34.18 22.58
N LEU A 150 -4.62 34.22 23.48
CA LEU A 150 -3.26 34.64 23.17
C LEU A 150 -2.81 33.88 21.91
N PRO A 151 -2.22 34.55 20.91
CA PRO A 151 -1.77 33.89 19.70
C PRO A 151 -0.73 32.83 20.07
N ARG A 152 -1.14 31.56 19.99
CA ARG A 152 -0.30 30.40 20.26
C ARG A 152 1.01 30.52 19.49
N ARG A 153 2.11 30.59 20.24
CA ARG A 153 3.49 30.74 19.79
C ARG A 153 3.77 29.80 18.61
N ARG A 154 3.84 30.34 17.39
CA ARG A 154 4.28 29.59 16.19
C ARG A 154 5.66 29.03 16.49
N ARG A 155 5.82 27.70 16.40
CA ARG A 155 7.13 27.03 16.53
C ARG A 155 8.03 27.62 15.44
N ARG A 156 9.08 28.37 15.81
CA ARG A 156 10.04 28.94 14.85
C ARG A 156 10.61 27.79 14.01
N GLN A 157 10.28 27.78 12.72
CA GLN A 157 10.62 26.72 11.77
C GLN A 157 12.12 26.67 11.40
N GLY A 158 13.04 27.12 12.26
CA GLY A 158 14.43 27.43 11.87
C GLY A 158 15.16 26.30 11.13
N VAL A 159 15.47 25.20 11.81
CA VAL A 159 16.29 24.11 11.24
C VAL A 159 15.45 23.03 10.53
N TRP A 160 14.18 22.88 10.92
CA TRP A 160 13.30 21.83 10.40
C TRP A 160 12.34 22.28 9.29
N ALA A 161 12.30 23.58 8.93
CA ALA A 161 11.53 24.09 7.79
C ALA A 161 11.68 23.24 6.52
N PRO A 162 12.90 22.91 6.03
CA PRO A 162 13.03 22.15 4.79
C PRO A 162 12.38 20.77 4.89
N TYR A 163 12.49 20.10 6.03
CA TYR A 163 11.83 18.81 6.26
C TYR A 163 10.30 18.93 6.15
N TYR A 164 9.69 19.91 6.82
CA TYR A 164 8.23 20.11 6.77
C TYR A 164 7.76 20.50 5.37
N ILE A 165 8.50 21.35 4.66
CA ILE A 165 8.23 21.75 3.28
C ILE A 165 8.27 20.52 2.37
N SER A 166 9.35 19.74 2.40
CA SER A 166 9.49 18.52 1.60
C SER A 166 8.40 17.50 1.91
N LYS A 167 8.13 17.23 3.19
CA LYS A 167 7.05 16.32 3.62
C LYS A 167 5.69 16.78 3.10
N SER A 168 5.40 18.08 3.21
CA SER A 168 4.16 18.67 2.71
C SER A 168 4.01 18.48 1.19
N ILE A 169 5.06 18.78 0.42
CA ILE A 169 5.07 18.63 -1.03
C ILE A 169 4.82 17.17 -1.42
N LEU A 170 5.53 16.22 -0.81
CA LEU A 170 5.40 14.79 -1.12
C LEU A 170 4.02 14.23 -0.77
N GLN A 171 3.40 14.75 0.29
CA GLN A 171 2.09 14.31 0.77
C GLN A 171 0.92 14.91 -0.01
N TYR A 172 1.12 16.06 -0.67
CA TYR A 172 0.10 16.70 -1.48
C TYR A 172 -0.40 15.78 -2.60
N GLN A 173 -1.72 15.80 -2.83
CA GLN A 173 -2.36 15.09 -3.93
C GLN A 173 -2.99 16.08 -4.93
N PRO A 174 -2.51 16.09 -6.19
CA PRO A 174 -3.08 16.92 -7.25
C PRO A 174 -4.58 16.65 -7.51
N PRO A 175 -5.31 17.61 -8.09
CA PRO A 175 -6.67 17.35 -8.58
C PRO A 175 -6.69 16.27 -9.67
N PRO A 176 -7.83 15.58 -9.86
CA PRO A 176 -8.00 14.66 -10.99
C PRO A 176 -7.77 15.38 -12.32
N ILE A 177 -7.23 14.66 -13.31
CA ILE A 177 -7.07 15.21 -14.67
C ILE A 177 -8.46 15.45 -15.27
N PRO A 178 -8.83 16.70 -15.62
CA PRO A 178 -10.20 17.05 -16.00
C PRO A 178 -10.77 16.23 -17.16
N VAL A 179 -9.95 15.96 -18.19
CA VAL A 179 -10.38 15.29 -19.43
C VAL A 179 -10.72 13.81 -19.22
N ILE A 180 -9.98 13.12 -18.36
CA ILE A 180 -10.09 11.65 -18.17
C ILE A 180 -10.64 11.27 -16.80
N ASN A 181 -10.95 12.26 -15.96
CA ASN A 181 -11.37 12.12 -14.56
C ASN A 181 -10.52 11.08 -13.77
N LYS A 182 -9.21 11.08 -14.02
CA LYS A 182 -8.26 10.13 -13.42
C LYS A 182 -7.63 10.78 -12.19
N THR A 183 -7.88 10.19 -11.03
CA THR A 183 -7.25 10.59 -9.77
C THR A 183 -5.74 10.30 -9.81
N LEU A 184 -4.94 11.33 -9.60
CA LEU A 184 -3.49 11.19 -9.48
C LEU A 184 -3.12 10.75 -8.05
N PRO A 185 -2.05 9.94 -7.90
CA PRO A 185 -1.54 9.61 -6.58
C PRO A 185 -0.85 10.84 -5.95
N THR A 186 -0.32 10.71 -4.75
CA THR A 186 0.44 11.79 -4.11
C THR A 186 1.69 12.13 -4.94
N ASN A 187 2.21 13.34 -4.75
CA ASN A 187 3.45 13.76 -5.41
C ASN A 187 4.60 12.79 -5.12
N GLY A 188 4.72 12.29 -3.89
CA GLY A 188 5.77 11.33 -3.52
C GLY A 188 5.67 10.02 -4.30
N VAL A 189 4.47 9.45 -4.42
CA VAL A 189 4.25 8.25 -5.24
C VAL A 189 4.48 8.54 -6.72
N THR A 190 4.07 9.71 -7.20
CA THR A 190 4.30 10.15 -8.59
C THR A 190 5.78 10.24 -8.91
N LEU A 191 6.58 10.89 -8.05
CA LEU A 191 8.03 11.00 -8.21
C LEU A 191 8.70 9.63 -8.20
N LEU A 192 8.29 8.73 -7.32
CA LEU A 192 8.82 7.37 -7.27
C LEU A 192 8.53 6.59 -8.56
N VAL A 193 7.31 6.69 -9.09
CA VAL A 193 6.92 6.06 -10.37
C VAL A 193 7.70 6.67 -11.53
N LEU A 194 7.84 8.00 -11.58
CA LEU A 194 8.61 8.68 -12.62
C LEU A 194 10.10 8.32 -12.56
N GLY A 195 10.68 8.23 -11.37
CA GLY A 195 12.07 7.80 -11.19
C GLY A 195 12.30 6.36 -11.68
N TRP A 196 11.35 5.46 -11.41
CA TRP A 196 11.41 4.09 -11.92
C TRP A 196 11.22 4.00 -13.45
N ILE A 197 10.33 4.82 -14.04
CA ILE A 197 10.20 4.94 -15.50
C ILE A 197 11.50 5.48 -16.11
N ALA A 198 12.10 6.51 -15.51
CA ALA A 198 13.38 7.07 -15.96
C ALA A 198 14.51 6.01 -15.91
N LEU A 199 14.52 5.18 -14.85
CA LEU A 199 15.44 4.04 -14.76
C LEU A 199 15.23 3.05 -15.91
N THR A 200 13.98 2.73 -16.23
CA THR A 200 13.64 1.82 -17.34
C THR A 200 14.11 2.39 -18.69
N VAL A 201 13.82 3.67 -18.96
CA VAL A 201 14.30 4.38 -20.15
C VAL A 201 15.83 4.40 -20.23
N PHE A 202 16.50 4.64 -19.10
CA PHE A 202 17.96 4.58 -19.01
C PHE A 202 18.49 3.20 -19.40
N TYR A 203 17.92 2.10 -18.89
CA TYR A 203 18.37 0.75 -19.24
C TYR A 203 18.15 0.40 -20.72
N ASN A 204 17.09 0.91 -21.32
CA ASN A 204 16.85 0.73 -22.75
C ASN A 204 17.83 1.54 -23.62
N LEU A 205 18.13 2.80 -23.25
CA LEU A 205 18.85 3.74 -24.12
C LEU A 205 20.33 3.96 -23.79
N TYR A 206 20.82 3.54 -22.61
CA TYR A 206 22.20 3.81 -22.21
C TYR A 206 23.22 3.19 -23.18
N ARG A 207 24.11 4.04 -23.72
CA ARG A 207 25.09 3.70 -24.75
C ARG A 207 24.48 2.99 -25.98
N MET A 208 23.26 3.37 -26.38
CA MET A 208 22.57 2.84 -27.56
C MET A 208 22.58 3.88 -28.69
N PRO A 209 23.28 3.64 -29.81
CA PRO A 209 23.28 4.55 -30.94
C PRO A 209 21.93 4.57 -31.66
N LEU A 210 21.36 5.76 -31.87
CA LEU A 210 20.07 5.95 -32.58
C LEU A 210 20.23 5.76 -34.09
N SER A 211 20.43 4.52 -34.52
CA SER A 211 20.42 4.16 -35.94
C SER A 211 19.66 2.86 -36.16
N PHE A 212 19.12 2.70 -37.37
CA PHE A 212 18.29 1.55 -37.75
C PHE A 212 18.97 0.20 -37.48
N LEU A 213 20.30 0.13 -37.62
CA LEU A 213 21.09 -1.09 -37.39
C LEU A 213 20.98 -1.60 -35.93
N TYR A 214 20.82 -0.72 -34.94
CA TYR A 214 20.73 -1.11 -33.53
C TYR A 214 19.29 -1.31 -33.05
N LEU A 215 18.30 -1.23 -33.94
CA LEU A 215 16.89 -1.43 -33.58
C LEU A 215 16.64 -2.82 -32.98
N PHE A 216 17.37 -3.83 -33.48
CA PHE A 216 17.35 -5.16 -32.88
C PHE A 216 17.84 -5.16 -31.42
N VAL A 217 18.92 -4.43 -31.12
CA VAL A 217 19.46 -4.34 -29.75
C VAL A 217 18.47 -3.63 -28.84
N PHE A 218 17.84 -2.57 -29.31
CA PHE A 218 16.77 -1.89 -28.58
C PHE A 218 15.60 -2.83 -28.29
N ALA A 219 15.11 -3.56 -29.30
CA ALA A 219 14.03 -4.53 -29.13
C ALA A 219 14.42 -5.67 -28.15
N ASP A 220 15.64 -6.20 -28.22
CA ASP A 220 16.18 -7.21 -27.28
C ASP A 220 16.19 -6.66 -25.84
N ARG A 221 16.62 -5.40 -25.64
CA ARG A 221 16.61 -4.75 -24.33
C ARG A 221 15.20 -4.60 -23.76
N CYS A 222 14.23 -4.17 -24.56
CA CYS A 222 12.83 -4.09 -24.14
C CYS A 222 12.31 -5.45 -23.66
N GLY A 223 12.60 -6.52 -24.42
CA GLY A 223 12.23 -7.89 -24.03
C GLY A 223 12.88 -8.35 -22.72
N ILE A 224 14.15 -7.98 -22.49
CA ILE A 224 14.87 -8.32 -21.24
C ILE A 224 14.35 -7.51 -20.05
N VAL A 225 14.08 -6.21 -20.21
CA VAL A 225 13.50 -5.37 -19.15
C VAL A 225 12.10 -5.89 -18.77
N PHE A 226 11.30 -6.30 -19.76
CA PHE A 226 10.01 -6.93 -19.54
C PHE A 226 10.13 -8.16 -18.64
N ILE A 227 10.94 -9.16 -19.03
CA ILE A 227 11.08 -10.39 -18.23
C ILE A 227 11.72 -10.12 -16.86
N SER A 228 12.61 -9.14 -16.77
CA SER A 228 13.29 -8.78 -15.52
C SER A 228 12.31 -8.26 -14.45
N ASN A 229 11.22 -7.62 -14.88
CA ASN A 229 10.17 -7.12 -13.99
C ASN A 229 9.12 -8.18 -13.60
N LEU A 230 9.07 -9.35 -14.25
CA LEU A 230 8.09 -10.40 -13.92
C LEU A 230 8.11 -10.82 -12.45
N PRO A 231 9.27 -11.09 -11.79
CA PRO A 231 9.28 -11.49 -10.39
C PRO A 231 8.75 -10.37 -9.47
N LEU A 232 9.13 -9.12 -9.74
CA LEU A 232 8.66 -7.96 -9.00
C LEU A 232 7.14 -7.79 -9.14
N LEU A 233 6.60 -7.93 -10.34
CA LEU A 233 5.17 -7.82 -10.61
C LEU A 233 4.35 -8.80 -9.76
N TYR A 234 4.81 -10.05 -9.66
CA TYR A 234 4.18 -11.11 -8.86
C TYR A 234 4.35 -10.88 -7.36
N LEU A 235 5.52 -10.42 -6.94
CA LEU A 235 5.78 -10.11 -5.53
C LEU A 235 4.86 -8.98 -5.02
N LEU A 236 4.67 -7.94 -5.83
CA LEU A 236 3.76 -6.83 -5.52
C LEU A 236 2.28 -7.25 -5.47
N ALA A 237 1.90 -8.30 -6.21
CA ALA A 237 0.55 -8.87 -6.22
C ALA A 237 0.29 -9.87 -5.07
N ALA A 238 1.36 -10.44 -4.49
CA ALA A 238 1.25 -11.42 -3.42
C ALA A 238 0.67 -10.77 -2.15
N LYS A 239 -0.26 -11.46 -1.49
CA LYS A 239 -0.92 -10.97 -0.27
C LYS A 239 -0.02 -11.17 0.95
N ASN A 240 0.71 -12.28 0.96
CA ASN A 240 1.71 -12.62 1.97
C ASN A 240 3.11 -12.35 1.39
N GLN A 241 3.42 -11.06 1.20
CA GLN A 241 4.71 -10.65 0.63
C GLN A 241 5.72 -10.27 1.73
N PRO A 242 6.98 -10.75 1.66
CA PRO A 242 8.07 -10.31 2.53
C PRO A 242 8.26 -8.78 2.54
N ILE A 243 7.89 -8.09 1.46
CA ILE A 243 7.99 -6.62 1.34
C ILE A 243 7.23 -5.91 2.46
N LYS A 244 6.14 -6.50 2.99
CA LYS A 244 5.44 -5.94 4.15
C LYS A 244 6.34 -5.84 5.39
N LEU A 245 7.17 -6.85 5.64
CA LEU A 245 8.11 -6.84 6.77
C LEU A 245 9.21 -5.80 6.56
N LEU A 246 9.63 -5.61 5.30
CA LEU A 246 10.70 -4.71 4.93
C LEU A 246 10.26 -3.24 4.95
N THR A 247 9.08 -2.94 4.42
CA THR A 247 8.63 -1.55 4.17
C THR A 247 7.50 -1.09 5.09
N GLY A 248 6.85 -2.00 5.82
CA GLY A 248 5.67 -1.71 6.65
C GLY A 248 4.36 -1.54 5.89
N TYR A 249 4.42 -1.36 4.56
CA TYR A 249 3.23 -1.20 3.73
C TYR A 249 2.53 -2.54 3.48
N SER A 250 1.21 -2.55 3.60
CA SER A 250 0.39 -3.69 3.21
C SER A 250 0.38 -3.86 1.68
N TYR A 251 -0.01 -5.05 1.21
CA TYR A 251 -0.12 -5.33 -0.22
C TYR A 251 -1.06 -4.35 -0.95
N GLU A 252 -1.99 -3.73 -0.24
CA GLU A 252 -2.98 -2.79 -0.79
C GLU A 252 -2.34 -1.46 -1.17
N GLY A 253 -1.47 -0.95 -0.28
CA GLY A 253 -0.63 0.21 -0.57
C GLY A 253 0.32 -0.08 -1.74
N LEU A 254 0.80 -1.32 -1.87
CA LEU A 254 1.74 -1.72 -2.92
C LEU A 254 1.07 -2.03 -4.26
N ASN A 255 -0.24 -2.29 -4.28
CA ASN A 255 -0.97 -2.61 -5.52
C ASN A 255 -0.95 -1.46 -6.55
N ILE A 256 -0.71 -0.21 -6.12
CA ILE A 256 -0.45 0.87 -7.08
C ILE A 256 0.80 0.60 -7.92
N PHE A 257 1.86 0.07 -7.32
CA PHE A 257 3.08 -0.29 -8.02
C PHE A 257 2.88 -1.50 -8.91
N HIS A 258 2.13 -2.53 -8.47
CA HIS A 258 1.76 -3.65 -9.34
C HIS A 258 1.12 -3.16 -10.65
N ARG A 259 0.16 -2.21 -10.56
CA ARG A 259 -0.47 -1.62 -11.76
C ARG A 259 0.53 -0.87 -12.63
N ARG A 260 1.39 -0.03 -12.06
CA ARG A 260 2.38 0.75 -12.85
C ARG A 260 3.46 -0.11 -13.49
N VAL A 261 3.92 -1.14 -12.78
CA VAL A 261 4.86 -2.12 -13.32
C VAL A 261 4.20 -2.87 -14.48
N GLY A 262 2.96 -3.32 -14.32
CA GLY A 262 2.21 -3.98 -15.40
C GLY A 262 1.99 -3.10 -16.63
N GLU A 263 1.61 -1.83 -16.45
CA GLU A 263 1.44 -0.86 -17.54
C GLU A 263 2.74 -0.68 -18.36
N VAL A 264 3.88 -0.50 -17.68
CA VAL A 264 5.18 -0.35 -18.36
C VAL A 264 5.65 -1.66 -18.99
N MET A 265 5.41 -2.80 -18.37
CA MET A 265 5.72 -4.09 -18.98
C MET A 265 4.95 -4.29 -20.30
N CYS A 266 3.66 -3.96 -20.36
CA CYS A 266 2.92 -4.05 -21.62
C CYS A 266 3.51 -3.08 -22.67
N LEU A 267 3.90 -1.87 -22.27
CA LEU A 267 4.63 -0.96 -23.16
C LEU A 267 5.96 -1.56 -23.67
N GLU A 268 6.77 -2.18 -22.81
CA GLU A 268 8.02 -2.85 -23.23
C GLU A 268 7.74 -4.03 -24.19
N ALA A 269 6.68 -4.80 -23.97
CA ALA A 269 6.26 -5.86 -24.87
C ALA A 269 5.84 -5.32 -26.24
N PHE A 270 5.09 -4.21 -26.26
CA PHE A 270 4.72 -3.49 -27.48
C PHE A 270 5.95 -2.95 -28.24
N LEU A 271 6.90 -2.32 -27.53
CA LEU A 271 8.13 -1.82 -28.13
C LEU A 271 9.02 -2.95 -28.66
N HIS A 272 9.11 -4.08 -27.94
CA HIS A 272 9.78 -5.29 -28.41
C HIS A 272 9.13 -5.81 -29.70
N PHE A 273 7.81 -5.98 -29.73
CA PHE A 273 7.07 -6.43 -30.91
C PHE A 273 7.30 -5.49 -32.10
N LEU A 274 7.11 -4.18 -31.91
CA LEU A 274 7.27 -3.17 -32.96
C LEU A 274 8.69 -3.14 -33.48
N GLY A 275 9.68 -3.22 -32.59
CA GLY A 275 11.10 -3.30 -32.94
C GLY A 275 11.41 -4.53 -33.78
N MET A 276 10.88 -5.71 -33.42
CA MET A 276 11.07 -6.94 -34.18
C MET A 276 10.38 -6.91 -35.55
N VAL A 277 9.20 -6.30 -35.67
CA VAL A 277 8.54 -6.07 -36.96
C VAL A 277 9.33 -5.10 -37.83
N ALA A 278 9.89 -4.04 -37.26
CA ALA A 278 10.71 -3.10 -38.01
C ALA A 278 12.04 -3.72 -38.46
N VAL A 279 12.67 -4.56 -37.63
CA VAL A 279 13.83 -5.39 -38.02
C VAL A 279 13.46 -6.33 -39.16
N TRP A 280 12.28 -6.96 -39.11
CA TRP A 280 11.80 -7.75 -40.24
C TRP A 280 11.68 -6.91 -41.51
N TYR A 281 10.99 -5.77 -41.42
CA TYR A 281 10.68 -4.92 -42.57
C TYR A 281 11.94 -4.38 -43.27
N GLY A 282 12.89 -3.83 -42.50
CA GLY A 282 14.07 -3.17 -43.08
C GLY A 282 15.34 -4.01 -43.12
N MET A 283 15.33 -5.26 -42.62
CA MET A 283 16.49 -6.15 -42.71
C MET A 283 16.12 -7.54 -43.23
N LEU A 284 15.25 -8.27 -42.53
CA LEU A 284 14.96 -9.68 -42.87
C LEU A 284 14.24 -9.85 -44.22
N ARG A 285 13.34 -8.92 -44.55
CA ARG A 285 12.60 -8.93 -45.82
C ARG A 285 13.54 -8.87 -47.02
N HIS A 286 14.59 -8.05 -46.94
CA HIS A 286 15.60 -7.91 -48.00
C HIS A 286 16.49 -9.16 -48.15
N LEU A 287 16.53 -10.02 -47.12
CA LEU A 287 17.23 -11.31 -47.13
C LEU A 287 16.33 -12.48 -47.60
N GLY A 288 15.16 -12.19 -48.17
CA GLY A 288 14.21 -13.20 -48.66
C GLY A 288 13.31 -13.82 -47.57
N PHE A 289 13.31 -13.26 -46.36
CA PHE A 289 12.45 -13.71 -45.27
C PHE A 289 11.05 -13.10 -45.41
N THR A 290 10.13 -13.85 -46.04
CA THR A 290 8.74 -13.41 -46.22
C THR A 290 8.03 -13.20 -44.90
N LEU A 291 6.95 -12.40 -44.89
CA LEU A 291 6.16 -12.16 -43.68
C LEU A 291 5.65 -13.48 -43.08
N ALA A 292 5.18 -14.41 -43.92
CA ALA A 292 4.73 -15.72 -43.46
C ALA A 292 5.85 -16.52 -42.77
N LYS A 293 7.05 -16.58 -43.37
CA LYS A 293 8.21 -17.24 -42.76
C LYS A 293 8.60 -16.58 -41.43
N PHE A 294 8.44 -15.27 -41.32
CA PHE A 294 8.69 -14.54 -40.09
C PHE A 294 7.67 -14.86 -39.00
N LEU A 295 6.38 -14.70 -39.27
CA LEU A 295 5.33 -14.90 -38.26
C LEU A 295 5.20 -16.36 -37.80
N PHE A 296 5.39 -17.33 -38.71
CA PHE A 296 5.31 -18.76 -38.39
C PHE A 296 6.64 -19.36 -37.90
N ASN A 297 7.71 -18.55 -37.80
CA ASN A 297 8.89 -18.98 -37.08
C ASN A 297 8.51 -19.27 -35.62
N ARG A 298 8.90 -20.44 -35.09
CA ARG A 298 8.51 -20.90 -33.74
C ARG A 298 8.75 -19.85 -32.66
N VAL A 299 9.89 -19.16 -32.67
CA VAL A 299 10.22 -18.13 -31.67
C VAL A 299 9.30 -16.93 -31.84
N VAL A 300 9.12 -16.43 -33.05
CA VAL A 300 8.26 -15.28 -33.34
C VAL A 300 6.80 -15.57 -33.04
N LEU A 301 6.29 -16.76 -33.41
CA LEU A 301 4.92 -17.18 -33.16
C LEU A 301 4.61 -17.23 -31.66
N LEU A 302 5.51 -17.82 -30.86
CA LEU A 302 5.37 -17.86 -29.39
C LEU A 302 5.48 -16.46 -28.78
N GLY A 303 6.35 -15.60 -29.33
CA GLY A 303 6.48 -14.20 -28.90
C GLY A 303 5.23 -13.39 -29.21
N LEU A 304 4.64 -13.59 -30.38
CA LEU A 304 3.39 -12.96 -30.80
C LEU A 304 2.22 -13.42 -29.92
N ALA A 305 2.14 -14.71 -29.61
CA ALA A 305 1.13 -15.25 -28.70
C ALA A 305 1.26 -14.69 -27.28
N ALA A 306 2.49 -14.56 -26.77
CA ALA A 306 2.77 -13.90 -25.50
C ALA A 306 2.36 -12.42 -25.53
N PHE A 307 2.76 -11.69 -26.57
CA PHE A 307 2.39 -10.28 -26.77
C PHE A 307 0.87 -10.08 -26.74
N ILE A 308 0.12 -10.85 -27.54
CA ILE A 308 -1.35 -10.79 -27.58
C ILE A 308 -1.94 -11.05 -26.18
N ALA A 309 -1.41 -12.04 -25.45
CA ALA A 309 -1.89 -12.34 -24.10
C ALA A 309 -1.69 -11.16 -23.14
N TYR A 310 -0.50 -10.53 -23.12
CA TYR A 310 -0.21 -9.39 -22.24
C TYR A 310 -0.96 -8.12 -22.62
N GLU A 311 -1.16 -7.83 -23.91
CA GLU A 311 -1.98 -6.69 -24.33
C GLU A 311 -3.45 -6.89 -23.98
N LEU A 312 -4.00 -8.10 -24.15
CA LEU A 312 -5.36 -8.40 -23.71
C LEU A 312 -5.52 -8.26 -22.18
N ILE A 313 -4.50 -8.66 -21.41
CA ILE A 313 -4.44 -8.39 -19.97
C ILE A 313 -4.51 -6.89 -19.70
N TYR A 314 -3.72 -6.08 -20.40
CA TYR A 314 -3.69 -4.63 -20.24
C TYR A 314 -5.06 -3.99 -20.48
N PHE A 315 -5.68 -4.27 -21.63
CA PHE A 315 -6.98 -3.70 -22.00
C PHE A 315 -8.10 -4.09 -21.02
N THR A 316 -8.17 -5.36 -20.63
CA THR A 316 -9.16 -5.84 -19.66
C THR A 316 -8.88 -5.32 -18.24
N SER A 317 -7.65 -4.92 -17.95
CA SER A 317 -7.24 -4.31 -16.68
C SER A 317 -7.46 -2.79 -16.61
N LEU A 318 -8.00 -2.15 -17.65
CA LEU A 318 -8.35 -0.74 -17.59
C LEU A 318 -9.44 -0.48 -16.54
N GLY A 319 -9.32 0.63 -15.81
CA GLY A 319 -10.27 0.95 -14.72
C GLY A 319 -11.72 1.06 -15.20
N SER A 320 -11.94 1.52 -16.44
CA SER A 320 -13.25 1.58 -17.09
C SER A 320 -13.84 0.20 -17.38
N PHE A 321 -13.00 -0.80 -17.69
CA PHE A 321 -13.41 -2.18 -17.92
C PHE A 321 -13.72 -2.87 -16.58
N ARG A 322 -12.79 -2.80 -15.61
CA ARG A 322 -12.96 -3.44 -14.29
C ARG A 322 -14.20 -2.98 -13.55
N ARG A 323 -14.55 -1.69 -13.63
CA ARG A 323 -15.78 -1.16 -12.98
C ARG A 323 -17.07 -1.73 -13.56
N ARG A 324 -17.07 -2.16 -14.82
CA ARG A 324 -18.26 -2.67 -15.52
C ARG A 324 -18.31 -4.19 -15.54
N TRP A 325 -17.14 -4.83 -15.66
CA TRP A 325 -17.02 -6.27 -15.93
C TRP A 325 -15.96 -6.90 -15.02
N TYR A 326 -16.04 -6.65 -13.71
CA TYR A 326 -15.01 -7.09 -12.75
C TYR A 326 -14.75 -8.61 -12.80
N GLU A 327 -15.81 -9.42 -12.83
CA GLU A 327 -15.70 -10.88 -12.85
C GLU A 327 -15.01 -11.40 -14.13
N ILE A 328 -15.35 -10.82 -15.28
CA ILE A 328 -14.73 -11.15 -16.57
C ILE A 328 -13.27 -10.72 -16.57
N PHE A 329 -12.98 -9.50 -16.09
CA PHE A 329 -11.62 -9.03 -15.90
C PHE A 329 -10.79 -10.02 -15.08
N LEU A 330 -11.29 -10.43 -13.91
CA LEU A 330 -10.56 -11.32 -13.01
C LEU A 330 -10.28 -12.67 -13.68
N ALA A 331 -11.27 -13.25 -14.34
CA ALA A 331 -11.13 -14.53 -15.04
C ALA A 331 -10.12 -14.44 -16.19
N LEU A 332 -10.26 -13.44 -17.08
CA LEU A 332 -9.35 -13.23 -18.21
C LEU A 332 -7.93 -12.95 -17.73
N HIS A 333 -7.77 -12.11 -16.70
CA HIS A 333 -6.46 -11.77 -16.16
C HIS A 333 -5.71 -13.02 -15.68
N ILE A 334 -6.38 -13.96 -15.00
CA ILE A 334 -5.75 -15.22 -14.54
C ILE A 334 -5.40 -16.12 -15.73
N VAL A 335 -6.36 -16.39 -16.61
CA VAL A 335 -6.17 -17.34 -17.73
C VAL A 335 -5.09 -16.84 -18.69
N LEU A 336 -5.16 -15.57 -19.10
CA LEU A 336 -4.18 -14.97 -19.99
C LEU A 336 -2.80 -14.87 -19.33
N GLN A 337 -2.73 -14.67 -18.01
CA GLN A 337 -1.45 -14.62 -17.32
C GLN A 337 -0.77 -15.99 -17.27
N VAL A 338 -1.53 -17.08 -17.09
CA VAL A 338 -1.01 -18.46 -17.19
C VAL A 338 -0.54 -18.75 -18.62
N ALA A 339 -1.36 -18.42 -19.62
CA ALA A 339 -1.00 -18.60 -21.03
C ALA A 339 0.24 -17.78 -21.41
N GLY A 340 0.32 -16.51 -20.99
CA GLY A 340 1.44 -15.62 -21.23
C GLY A 340 2.76 -16.15 -20.65
N LEU A 341 2.75 -16.67 -19.41
CA LEU A 341 3.93 -17.30 -18.83
C LEU A 341 4.36 -18.56 -19.60
N ALA A 342 3.41 -19.39 -20.03
CA ALA A 342 3.70 -20.58 -20.81
C ALA A 342 4.33 -20.22 -22.17
N PHE A 343 3.76 -19.25 -22.88
CA PHE A 343 4.33 -18.77 -24.14
C PHE A 343 5.72 -18.17 -23.94
N LEU A 344 5.93 -17.35 -22.91
CA LEU A 344 7.25 -16.79 -22.60
C LEU A 344 8.31 -17.86 -22.31
N TRP A 345 7.96 -18.90 -21.54
CA TRP A 345 8.87 -20.00 -21.20
C TRP A 345 9.43 -20.71 -22.44
N PHE A 346 8.57 -20.90 -23.45
CA PHE A 346 8.93 -21.54 -24.71
C PHE A 346 9.44 -20.56 -25.77
N HIS A 347 9.15 -19.26 -25.64
CA HIS A 347 9.58 -18.23 -26.58
C HIS A 347 11.10 -18.04 -26.57
N HIS A 348 11.71 -17.90 -25.40
CA HIS A 348 13.16 -17.68 -25.30
C HIS A 348 13.75 -18.21 -23.99
N TYR A 349 14.94 -18.82 -24.03
CA TYR A 349 15.50 -19.47 -22.85
C TYR A 349 15.92 -18.47 -21.75
N THR A 350 16.22 -17.20 -22.09
CA THR A 350 16.54 -16.15 -21.10
C THR A 350 15.36 -15.77 -20.23
N SER A 351 14.11 -16.01 -20.66
CA SER A 351 12.91 -15.71 -19.87
C SER A 351 12.69 -16.72 -18.72
N ARG A 352 13.13 -17.97 -18.92
CA ARG A 352 12.87 -19.12 -18.02
C ARG A 352 13.19 -18.85 -16.54
N PRO A 353 14.36 -18.32 -16.15
CA PRO A 353 14.63 -18.04 -14.74
C PRO A 353 13.65 -17.04 -14.13
N TYR A 354 13.24 -16.01 -14.88
CA TYR A 354 12.30 -15.00 -14.40
C TYR A 354 10.87 -15.56 -14.30
N VAL A 355 10.44 -16.34 -15.31
CA VAL A 355 9.15 -17.04 -15.28
C VAL A 355 9.11 -18.05 -14.12
N GLY A 356 10.17 -18.82 -13.91
CA GLY A 356 10.28 -19.77 -12.80
C GLY A 356 10.21 -19.09 -11.44
N ALA A 357 10.91 -17.95 -11.27
CA ALA A 357 10.83 -17.16 -10.04
C ALA A 357 9.42 -16.60 -9.80
N SER A 358 8.75 -16.05 -10.82
CA SER A 358 7.36 -15.59 -10.73
C SER A 358 6.40 -16.71 -10.35
N LEU A 359 6.56 -17.89 -10.96
CA LEU A 359 5.75 -19.07 -10.64
C LEU A 359 5.97 -19.51 -9.19
N ALA A 360 7.21 -19.54 -8.72
CA ALA A 360 7.53 -19.88 -7.34
C ALA A 360 6.85 -18.90 -6.36
N ILE A 361 6.94 -17.59 -6.60
CA ILE A 361 6.28 -16.55 -5.79
C ILE A 361 4.76 -16.79 -5.77
N PHE A 362 4.15 -17.06 -6.92
CA PHE A 362 2.72 -17.33 -7.03
C PHE A 362 2.29 -18.56 -6.25
N LEU A 363 2.99 -19.69 -6.42
CA LEU A 363 2.65 -20.96 -5.77
C LEU A 363 2.82 -20.87 -4.26
N VAL A 364 3.87 -20.22 -3.77
CA VAL A 364 4.07 -19.98 -2.34
C VAL A 364 2.93 -19.14 -1.75
N ASP A 365 2.59 -18.00 -2.36
CA ASP A 365 1.50 -17.16 -1.86
C ASP A 365 0.13 -17.87 -1.91
N ARG A 366 -0.16 -18.58 -3.01
CA ARG A 366 -1.48 -19.18 -3.24
C ARG A 366 -1.68 -20.52 -2.52
N LEU A 367 -0.73 -21.44 -2.63
CA LEU A 367 -0.86 -22.79 -2.08
C LEU A 367 -0.53 -22.85 -0.60
N VAL A 368 0.60 -22.27 -0.19
CA VAL A 368 1.07 -22.38 1.20
C VAL A 368 0.27 -21.46 2.12
N TYR A 369 0.20 -20.16 1.80
CA TYR A 369 -0.41 -19.21 2.71
C TYR A 369 -1.94 -19.19 2.65
N ARG A 370 -2.54 -19.01 1.46
CA ARG A 370 -4.01 -18.87 1.38
C ARG A 370 -4.77 -20.17 1.60
N LEU A 371 -4.36 -21.27 0.95
CA LEU A 371 -5.11 -22.52 1.02
C LEU A 371 -4.91 -23.25 2.34
N TRP A 372 -3.72 -23.18 2.94
CA TRP A 372 -3.37 -24.04 4.08
C TRP A 372 -3.23 -23.28 5.41
N LEU A 373 -2.46 -22.19 5.46
CA LEU A 373 -2.06 -21.58 6.73
C LEU A 373 -2.99 -20.48 7.26
N LYS A 374 -3.73 -19.78 6.38
CA LYS A 374 -4.54 -18.59 6.71
C LYS A 374 -6.06 -18.79 6.65
N SER A 375 -6.52 -19.92 6.11
CA SER A 375 -7.95 -20.20 5.97
C SER A 375 -8.58 -20.74 7.26
N SER A 376 -9.79 -20.29 7.57
CA SER A 376 -10.64 -20.84 8.63
C SER A 376 -12.11 -20.81 8.20
N THR A 377 -12.95 -21.65 8.79
CA THR A 377 -14.39 -21.74 8.47
C THR A 377 -15.20 -21.58 9.72
N HIS A 378 -16.22 -20.73 9.65
CA HIS A 378 -17.06 -20.35 10.79
C HIS A 378 -18.53 -20.29 10.37
N ALA A 379 -19.43 -20.47 11.33
CA ALA A 379 -20.84 -20.15 11.14
C ALA A 379 -21.05 -18.64 11.30
N ALA A 380 -21.89 -18.04 10.48
CA ALA A 380 -22.15 -16.60 10.51
C ALA A 380 -23.64 -16.31 10.42
N THR A 381 -24.06 -15.29 11.14
CA THR A 381 -25.39 -14.69 11.09
C THR A 381 -25.37 -13.52 10.11
N LEU A 382 -26.40 -13.44 9.28
CA LEU A 382 -26.61 -12.37 8.31
C LEU A 382 -27.78 -11.51 8.78
N THR A 383 -27.53 -10.23 9.00
CA THR A 383 -28.55 -9.24 9.39
C THR A 383 -28.64 -8.16 8.32
N VAL A 384 -29.80 -8.01 7.69
CA VAL A 384 -30.07 -6.92 6.74
C VAL A 384 -30.43 -5.66 7.53
N MET A 385 -29.78 -4.54 7.20
CA MET A 385 -30.01 -3.25 7.86
C MET A 385 -31.25 -2.55 7.30
N GLU A 386 -31.75 -1.53 8.01
CA GLU A 386 -32.95 -0.76 7.62
C GLU A 386 -32.84 -0.06 6.25
N ASP A 387 -31.62 0.16 5.76
CA ASP A 387 -31.40 0.73 4.43
C ASP A 387 -31.69 -0.26 3.29
N ASP A 388 -31.92 -1.55 3.59
CA ASP A 388 -32.10 -2.67 2.65
C ASP A 388 -30.99 -2.76 1.58
N GLU A 389 -29.84 -2.14 1.86
CA GLU A 389 -28.65 -2.09 1.02
C GLU A 389 -27.40 -2.61 1.76
N THR A 390 -27.46 -2.73 3.08
CA THR A 390 -26.34 -3.08 3.93
C THR A 390 -26.61 -4.36 4.74
N ILE A 391 -25.58 -5.18 4.88
CA ILE A 391 -25.59 -6.42 5.65
C ILE A 391 -24.55 -6.32 6.75
N LEU A 392 -24.95 -6.64 7.98
CA LEU A 392 -24.02 -7.02 9.04
C LEU A 392 -23.84 -8.54 9.01
N LEU A 393 -22.62 -8.97 8.74
CA LEU A 393 -22.23 -10.37 8.81
C LEU A 393 -21.46 -10.58 10.10
N SER A 394 -22.06 -11.30 11.03
CA SER A 394 -21.53 -11.50 12.38
C SER A 394 -21.24 -12.96 12.67
N SER A 395 -20.21 -13.23 13.45
CA SER A 395 -19.81 -14.56 13.88
C SER A 395 -19.07 -14.44 15.21
N ASN A 396 -19.01 -15.53 15.96
CA ASN A 396 -18.26 -15.57 17.21
C ASN A 396 -17.59 -16.93 17.40
N TRP A 397 -16.46 -16.92 18.09
CA TRP A 397 -15.68 -18.13 18.38
C TRP A 397 -14.65 -17.85 19.47
N ASP A 398 -14.18 -18.90 20.12
CA ASP A 398 -13.10 -18.80 21.11
C ASP A 398 -11.74 -18.68 20.44
N VAL A 399 -10.93 -17.76 20.95
CA VAL A 399 -9.60 -17.47 20.41
C VAL A 399 -8.58 -18.43 21.02
N SER A 400 -7.96 -19.24 20.17
CA SER A 400 -6.83 -20.08 20.55
C SER A 400 -5.52 -19.29 20.51
N ASN A 401 -4.70 -19.37 21.57
CA ASN A 401 -3.41 -18.71 21.58
C ASN A 401 -2.32 -19.65 21.04
N ARG A 402 -1.40 -19.14 20.21
CA ARG A 402 -0.18 -19.85 19.77
C ARG A 402 1.07 -19.13 20.27
N SER A 403 2.16 -19.88 20.39
CA SER A 403 3.46 -19.31 20.70
C SER A 403 3.87 -18.25 19.64
N PRO A 404 4.61 -17.20 20.02
CA PRO A 404 4.99 -16.12 19.10
C PRO A 404 5.72 -16.60 17.84
N ALA A 405 6.56 -17.63 17.96
CA ALA A 405 7.28 -18.23 16.83
C ALA A 405 6.34 -18.88 15.81
N LEU A 406 5.30 -19.59 16.26
CA LEU A 406 4.30 -20.19 15.38
C LEU A 406 3.30 -19.18 14.81
N ARG A 407 3.07 -18.03 15.46
CA ARG A 407 2.25 -16.94 14.89
C ARG A 407 2.89 -16.33 13.64
N LEU A 408 4.22 -16.29 13.58
CA LEU A 408 4.91 -15.78 12.39
C LEU A 408 4.70 -16.70 11.17
N LEU A 409 4.50 -18.00 11.41
CA LEU A 409 4.34 -19.02 10.37
C LEU A 409 2.86 -19.27 9.99
N SER A 410 1.93 -19.20 10.95
CA SER A 410 0.51 -19.55 10.72
C SER A 410 -0.43 -18.79 11.66
N HIS A 411 -0.63 -17.49 11.40
CA HIS A 411 -1.64 -16.68 12.09
C HIS A 411 -2.92 -16.56 11.27
N ASN A 412 -3.95 -17.35 11.60
CA ASN A 412 -5.28 -17.23 11.01
C ASN A 412 -6.30 -16.63 11.99
N MET A 413 -7.54 -16.40 11.54
CA MET A 413 -8.62 -15.81 12.36
C MET A 413 -8.96 -16.54 13.67
N LYS A 414 -8.62 -17.83 13.83
CA LYS A 414 -8.79 -18.55 15.12
C LYS A 414 -7.87 -18.04 16.23
N HIS A 415 -6.86 -17.25 15.88
CA HIS A 415 -5.89 -16.65 16.80
C HIS A 415 -6.17 -15.17 17.06
N GLY A 416 -7.28 -14.65 16.54
CA GLY A 416 -7.65 -13.25 16.64
C GLY A 416 -7.11 -12.40 15.49
N TRP A 417 -7.27 -11.08 15.64
CA TRP A 417 -6.84 -10.06 14.69
C TRP A 417 -6.43 -8.79 15.45
N ALA A 418 -5.75 -7.88 14.77
CA ALA A 418 -5.44 -6.55 15.26
C ALA A 418 -6.43 -5.50 14.72
N PRO A 419 -6.58 -4.34 15.39
CA PRO A 419 -7.38 -3.24 14.86
C PRO A 419 -6.88 -2.80 13.48
N ASN A 420 -7.80 -2.40 12.59
CA ASN A 420 -7.51 -2.03 11.20
C ASN A 420 -7.00 -3.20 10.32
N GLU A 421 -7.21 -4.45 10.75
CA GLU A 421 -7.04 -5.61 9.87
C GLU A 421 -8.31 -5.91 9.07
N HIS A 422 -8.11 -6.59 7.95
CA HIS A 422 -9.15 -7.02 7.02
C HIS A 422 -8.94 -8.48 6.65
N ILE A 423 -9.97 -9.08 6.07
CA ILE A 423 -9.99 -10.47 5.65
C ILE A 423 -10.48 -10.59 4.23
N PHE A 424 -10.33 -11.78 3.66
CA PHE A 424 -11.05 -12.19 2.46
C PHE A 424 -12.08 -13.25 2.85
N ILE A 425 -13.32 -13.05 2.42
CA ILE A 425 -14.44 -13.96 2.67
C ILE A 425 -14.86 -14.69 1.40
N SER A 426 -15.18 -15.97 1.55
CA SER A 426 -15.92 -16.76 0.57
C SER A 426 -17.18 -17.30 1.25
N VAL A 427 -18.30 -17.29 0.54
CA VAL A 427 -19.59 -17.80 1.05
C VAL A 427 -20.07 -18.92 0.12
N PRO A 428 -19.69 -20.19 0.40
CA PRO A 428 -19.94 -21.31 -0.52
C PRO A 428 -21.43 -21.55 -0.80
N ALA A 429 -22.32 -21.17 0.12
CA ALA A 429 -23.76 -21.32 -0.03
C ALA A 429 -24.35 -20.48 -1.17
N LEU A 430 -23.67 -19.41 -1.61
CA LEU A 430 -24.18 -18.54 -2.69
C LEU A 430 -24.07 -19.21 -4.06
N SER A 431 -22.93 -19.84 -4.36
CA SER A 431 -22.72 -20.63 -5.58
C SER A 431 -21.38 -21.37 -5.57
N ARG A 432 -21.22 -22.37 -6.47
CA ARG A 432 -19.91 -23.01 -6.73
C ARG A 432 -18.84 -22.01 -7.17
N LYS A 433 -19.22 -20.91 -7.84
CA LYS A 433 -18.29 -19.84 -8.25
C LYS A 433 -17.80 -19.07 -7.01
N HIS A 434 -18.71 -18.69 -6.11
CA HIS A 434 -18.42 -17.94 -4.88
C HIS A 434 -17.68 -18.75 -3.81
N ALA A 435 -17.67 -20.08 -3.94
CA ALA A 435 -16.81 -20.95 -3.13
C ALA A 435 -15.32 -20.79 -3.48
N LEU A 436 -15.00 -20.38 -4.71
CA LEU A 436 -13.62 -20.21 -5.22
C LEU A 436 -13.18 -18.75 -5.27
N GLN A 437 -14.13 -17.82 -5.28
CA GLN A 437 -13.87 -16.39 -5.21
C GLN A 437 -13.73 -15.94 -3.76
N SER A 438 -12.84 -14.99 -3.49
CA SER A 438 -12.66 -14.43 -2.16
C SER A 438 -12.70 -12.91 -2.23
N HIS A 439 -13.59 -12.32 -1.44
CA HIS A 439 -13.90 -10.90 -1.47
C HIS A 439 -13.34 -10.22 -0.22
N PRO A 440 -12.56 -9.14 -0.35
CA PRO A 440 -11.96 -8.49 0.80
C PRO A 440 -12.97 -7.62 1.57
N PHE A 441 -12.85 -7.60 2.90
CA PHE A 441 -13.61 -6.72 3.80
C PHE A 441 -12.79 -6.39 5.04
N THR A 442 -12.86 -5.14 5.47
CA THR A 442 -12.31 -4.69 6.76
C THR A 442 -13.08 -5.33 7.91
N ILE A 443 -12.36 -5.76 8.95
CA ILE A 443 -13.01 -6.24 10.16
C ILE A 443 -13.59 -5.03 10.89
N PHE A 444 -14.91 -4.97 11.00
CA PHE A 444 -15.61 -3.85 11.61
C PHE A 444 -15.57 -3.93 13.14
N SER A 445 -15.60 -5.14 13.71
CA SER A 445 -15.61 -5.31 15.17
C SER A 445 -14.27 -5.07 15.84
N ALA A 446 -14.33 -4.80 17.15
CA ALA A 446 -13.17 -4.65 18.00
C ALA A 446 -12.26 -5.88 17.99
N ALA A 447 -10.94 -5.66 18.01
CA ALA A 447 -9.97 -6.73 18.09
C ALA A 447 -9.98 -7.44 19.45
N PRO A 448 -9.85 -8.78 19.50
CA PRO A 448 -9.78 -9.51 20.75
C PRO A 448 -8.48 -9.21 21.51
N ASN A 449 -8.56 -9.14 22.85
CA ASN A 449 -7.42 -8.87 23.72
C ASN A 449 -6.47 -10.08 23.87
N THR A 450 -5.65 -10.33 22.85
CA THR A 450 -4.72 -11.48 22.73
C THR A 450 -3.37 -11.32 23.46
N HIS A 451 -3.06 -10.14 24.00
CA HIS A 451 -1.77 -9.86 24.66
C HIS A 451 -1.73 -10.11 26.17
N ARG A 452 -2.86 -10.43 26.81
CA ARG A 452 -2.94 -10.60 28.27
C ARG A 452 -2.94 -12.09 28.61
N ILE A 453 -1.84 -12.57 29.18
CA ILE A 453 -1.68 -13.93 29.71
C ILE A 453 -1.61 -13.79 31.23
N THR A 454 -2.72 -14.06 31.91
CA THR A 454 -2.68 -14.67 33.24
C THR A 454 -3.17 -16.11 33.07
N GLN A 455 -2.63 -17.01 33.89
CA GLN A 455 -2.70 -18.46 33.72
C GLN A 455 -4.11 -19.07 33.90
N ASP A 456 -5.14 -18.25 34.15
CA ASP A 456 -6.42 -18.71 34.70
C ASP A 456 -7.68 -18.28 33.89
N ASP A 457 -7.52 -17.65 32.72
CA ASP A 457 -8.67 -17.21 31.94
C ASP A 457 -9.15 -18.28 30.95
N GLN A 458 -10.38 -18.76 31.17
CA GLN A 458 -11.21 -19.47 30.20
C GLN A 458 -11.15 -18.76 28.83
N GLY A 459 -11.08 -19.53 27.75
CA GLY A 459 -10.77 -19.04 26.39
C GLY A 459 -11.46 -17.72 26.03
N LYS A 460 -10.68 -16.71 25.64
CA LYS A 460 -11.21 -15.39 25.27
C LYS A 460 -12.09 -15.50 24.04
N HIS A 461 -13.34 -15.11 24.18
CA HIS A 461 -14.33 -15.11 23.11
C HIS A 461 -14.12 -13.90 22.16
N ALA A 462 -14.13 -14.15 20.85
CA ALA A 462 -14.05 -13.11 19.83
C ALA A 462 -15.41 -12.86 19.19
N TRP A 463 -15.78 -11.58 19.10
CA TRP A 463 -16.95 -11.11 18.35
C TRP A 463 -16.48 -10.53 17.01
N PHE A 464 -16.83 -11.19 15.93
CA PHE A 464 -16.45 -10.83 14.57
C PHE A 464 -17.65 -10.24 13.82
N THR A 465 -17.49 -9.04 13.26
CA THR A 465 -18.51 -8.41 12.41
C THR A 465 -17.87 -7.79 11.18
N LEU A 466 -18.54 -7.92 10.04
CA LEU A 466 -18.27 -7.18 8.80
C LEU A 466 -19.45 -6.28 8.47
N LEU A 467 -19.16 -5.07 8.00
CA LEU A 467 -20.13 -4.14 7.43
C LEU A 467 -20.05 -4.22 5.90
N ILE A 468 -21.03 -4.86 5.26
CA ILE A 468 -21.02 -5.14 3.82
C ILE A 468 -22.14 -4.35 3.15
N ARG A 469 -21.77 -3.35 2.35
CA ARG A 469 -22.73 -2.64 1.49
C ARG A 469 -22.85 -3.35 0.15
N ALA A 470 -24.08 -3.63 -0.28
CA ALA A 470 -24.36 -4.12 -1.62
C ALA A 470 -23.92 -3.09 -2.66
N GLN A 471 -23.15 -3.55 -3.64
CA GLN A 471 -22.70 -2.72 -4.77
C GLN A 471 -23.33 -3.28 -6.04
N ALA A 472 -23.82 -2.39 -6.90
CA ALA A 472 -24.47 -2.70 -8.17
C ALA A 472 -25.72 -3.61 -8.04
N GLN A 473 -26.45 -3.76 -9.15
CA GLN A 473 -27.60 -4.69 -9.26
C GLN A 473 -27.16 -6.14 -9.51
N SER A 474 -25.85 -6.42 -9.53
CA SER A 474 -25.30 -7.76 -9.76
C SER A 474 -23.92 -7.89 -9.10
N GLY A 475 -23.48 -9.14 -8.87
CA GLY A 475 -22.20 -9.45 -8.24
C GLY A 475 -22.33 -10.07 -6.84
N PHE A 476 -21.20 -10.32 -6.18
CA PHE A 476 -21.15 -11.04 -4.90
C PHE A 476 -21.95 -10.36 -3.79
N THR A 477 -21.78 -9.05 -3.56
CA THR A 477 -22.42 -8.36 -2.44
C THR A 477 -23.93 -8.24 -2.61
N ASN A 478 -24.41 -8.02 -3.84
CA ASN A 478 -25.84 -8.03 -4.16
C ASN A 478 -26.47 -9.42 -4.00
N GLN A 479 -25.76 -10.48 -4.44
CA GLN A 479 -26.22 -11.86 -4.22
C GLN A 479 -26.23 -12.24 -2.74
N LEU A 480 -25.23 -11.78 -1.98
CA LEU A 480 -25.21 -11.96 -0.53
C LEU A 480 -26.38 -11.26 0.15
N LEU A 481 -26.75 -10.05 -0.29
CA LEU A 481 -27.92 -9.31 0.23
C LEU A 481 -29.22 -10.06 -0.07
N THR A 482 -29.40 -10.50 -1.31
CA THR A 482 -30.57 -11.27 -1.73
C THR A 482 -30.69 -12.58 -0.94
N TYR A 483 -29.58 -13.27 -0.71
CA TYR A 483 -29.52 -14.47 0.11
C TYR A 483 -29.86 -14.17 1.59
N ALA A 484 -29.30 -13.10 2.15
CA ALA A 484 -29.53 -12.70 3.54
C ALA A 484 -31.00 -12.38 3.87
N ARG A 485 -31.78 -11.93 2.88
CA ARG A 485 -33.23 -11.68 3.04
C ARG A 485 -34.04 -12.95 3.34
N THR A 486 -33.54 -14.12 2.96
CA THR A 486 -34.23 -15.41 3.13
C THR A 486 -33.51 -16.35 4.09
N HIS A 487 -32.22 -16.13 4.33
CA HIS A 487 -31.38 -16.97 5.16
C HIS A 487 -30.65 -16.13 6.20
N SER A 488 -30.97 -16.34 7.48
CA SER A 488 -30.31 -15.64 8.60
C SER A 488 -28.96 -16.24 8.98
N GLN A 489 -28.63 -17.44 8.52
CA GLN A 489 -27.38 -18.13 8.85
C GLN A 489 -26.68 -18.71 7.61
N THR A 490 -25.36 -18.71 7.63
CA THR A 490 -24.54 -19.33 6.58
C THR A 490 -23.17 -19.79 7.10
N ARG A 491 -22.46 -20.56 6.28
CA ARG A 491 -21.06 -20.91 6.55
C ARG A 491 -20.14 -20.00 5.73
N ILE A 492 -19.18 -19.40 6.40
CA ILE A 492 -18.20 -18.50 5.79
C ILE A 492 -16.82 -19.12 5.85
N ARG A 493 -16.01 -18.89 4.80
CA ARG A 493 -14.57 -19.15 4.82
C ARG A 493 -13.84 -17.83 4.90
N LEU A 494 -13.01 -17.66 5.93
CA LEU A 494 -12.19 -16.48 6.17
C LEU A 494 -10.73 -16.80 5.85
N ASP A 495 -10.12 -15.98 5.00
CA ASP A 495 -8.69 -15.95 4.71
C ASP A 495 -8.12 -14.64 5.29
N GLY A 496 -7.26 -14.76 6.30
CA GLY A 496 -6.69 -13.61 7.01
C GLY A 496 -6.33 -13.93 8.46
N PRO A 497 -5.98 -12.92 9.28
CA PRO A 497 -6.10 -11.50 8.98
C PRO A 497 -4.92 -10.92 8.17
N TYR A 498 -5.21 -9.82 7.47
CA TYR A 498 -4.31 -8.98 6.68
C TYR A 498 -4.42 -7.52 7.13
N GLY A 499 -3.43 -6.67 6.83
CA GLY A 499 -3.45 -5.26 7.25
C GLY A 499 -2.11 -4.79 7.80
N SER A 500 -2.02 -3.55 8.29
CA SER A 500 -0.81 -3.02 8.92
C SER A 500 -1.14 -2.31 10.24
N SER A 501 -0.22 -2.36 11.21
CA SER A 501 -0.38 -1.62 12.47
C SER A 501 -0.11 -0.12 12.33
N HIS A 502 0.32 0.34 11.15
CA HIS A 502 0.82 1.70 10.93
C HIS A 502 -0.18 2.79 11.34
N ALA A 503 -1.45 2.65 10.97
CA ALA A 503 -2.49 3.61 11.37
C ALA A 503 -2.67 3.69 12.90
N LEU A 504 -2.70 2.54 13.57
CA LEU A 504 -2.83 2.48 15.03
C LEU A 504 -1.58 3.01 15.74
N ASP A 505 -0.38 2.67 15.25
CA ASP A 505 0.89 3.14 15.79
C ASP A 505 1.04 4.67 15.63
N LEU A 506 0.61 5.19 14.47
CA LEU A 506 0.51 6.63 14.22
C LEU A 506 -0.39 7.29 15.27
N LEU A 507 -1.62 6.82 15.43
CA LEU A 507 -2.58 7.39 16.39
C LEU A 507 -2.09 7.29 17.84
N ARG A 508 -1.49 6.16 18.23
CA ARG A 508 -0.91 5.96 19.57
C ARG A 508 0.27 6.87 19.86
N SER A 509 1.07 7.19 18.84
CA SER A 509 2.22 8.09 18.95
C SER A 509 1.86 9.59 19.01
N SER A 510 0.58 9.91 18.80
CA SER A 510 0.06 11.27 18.74
C SER A 510 -0.71 11.64 20.01
N SER A 511 -0.64 12.92 20.37
CA SER A 511 -1.46 13.51 21.44
C SER A 511 -2.89 13.77 20.93
N THR A 512 -2.98 14.27 19.70
CA THR A 512 -4.12 14.38 18.79
C THR A 512 -4.44 13.14 17.96
N ALA A 513 -5.44 12.32 18.26
CA ALA A 513 -5.91 11.26 17.36
C ALA A 513 -7.18 11.72 16.64
N VAL A 514 -7.10 11.95 15.32
CA VAL A 514 -8.22 12.36 14.48
C VAL A 514 -8.55 11.22 13.50
N LEU A 515 -9.77 10.72 13.57
CA LEU A 515 -10.29 9.73 12.62
C LEU A 515 -11.38 10.38 11.78
N VAL A 516 -11.30 10.22 10.45
CA VAL A 516 -12.26 10.73 9.49
C VAL A 516 -12.82 9.57 8.67
N ALA A 517 -14.10 9.28 8.84
CA ALA A 517 -14.80 8.19 8.17
C ALA A 517 -15.88 8.75 7.23
N GLY A 518 -15.89 8.30 5.98
CA GLY A 518 -16.96 8.57 5.02
C GLY A 518 -17.72 7.29 4.67
N GLY A 519 -19.02 7.25 4.94
CA GLY A 519 -19.85 6.07 4.72
C GLY A 519 -19.27 4.84 5.42
N SER A 520 -19.13 3.73 4.68
CA SER A 520 -18.62 2.45 5.20
C SER A 520 -17.16 2.50 5.65
N GLY A 521 -16.45 3.61 5.44
CA GLY A 521 -15.13 3.86 6.04
C GLY A 521 -15.12 3.81 7.57
N ILE A 522 -16.29 3.86 8.21
CA ILE A 522 -16.45 3.60 9.64
C ILE A 522 -15.96 2.20 10.06
N ALA A 523 -15.96 1.24 9.13
CA ALA A 523 -15.41 -0.10 9.35
C ALA A 523 -13.92 -0.09 9.69
N VAL A 524 -13.18 0.94 9.26
CA VAL A 524 -11.78 1.17 9.66
C VAL A 524 -11.69 1.94 10.99
N ALA A 525 -12.52 2.98 11.14
CA ALA A 525 -12.41 3.90 12.27
C ALA A 525 -12.87 3.26 13.59
N TYR A 526 -13.97 2.52 13.60
CA TYR A 526 -14.52 1.91 14.82
C TYR A 526 -13.53 1.00 15.59
N PRO A 527 -12.86 0.00 14.98
CA PRO A 527 -11.92 -0.84 15.72
C PRO A 527 -10.69 -0.05 16.21
N LEU A 528 -10.28 1.00 15.50
CA LEU A 528 -9.21 1.90 15.96
C LEU A 528 -9.64 2.74 17.16
N LEU A 529 -10.86 3.30 17.15
CA LEU A 529 -11.43 4.03 18.27
C LEU A 529 -11.51 3.15 19.51
N TYR A 530 -12.06 1.96 19.36
CA TYR A 530 -12.16 1.00 20.46
C TYR A 530 -10.78 0.69 21.06
N ALA A 531 -9.78 0.41 20.22
CA ALA A 531 -8.42 0.12 20.68
C ALA A 531 -7.70 1.32 21.35
N LEU A 532 -8.11 2.54 21.05
CA LEU A 532 -7.55 3.76 21.65
C LEU A 532 -8.24 4.11 22.97
N LEU A 533 -9.56 3.95 23.04
CA LEU A 533 -10.41 4.45 24.13
C LEU A 533 -10.72 3.39 25.19
N GLN A 534 -10.81 2.10 24.82
CA GLN A 534 -11.22 1.05 25.74
C GLN A 534 -10.44 1.13 27.07
N PRO A 535 -11.13 1.27 28.22
CA PRO A 535 -10.51 1.28 29.53
C PRO A 535 -9.68 0.01 29.72
N SER A 536 -8.43 0.18 30.15
CA SER A 536 -7.59 -0.96 30.53
C SER A 536 -7.72 -1.13 32.04
N PRO A 537 -8.11 -2.31 32.54
CA PRO A 537 -8.07 -2.61 33.98
C PRO A 537 -6.65 -2.74 34.56
N GLU A 538 -5.59 -2.50 33.78
CA GLU A 538 -4.18 -2.59 34.21
C GLU A 538 -3.33 -1.37 33.79
N ASP A 539 -2.33 -1.09 34.64
CA ASP A 539 -1.37 0.01 34.75
C ASP A 539 -1.97 1.40 34.78
N ALA A 540 -1.88 2.08 35.94
CA ALA A 540 -2.19 3.51 36.08
C ALA A 540 -1.48 4.33 34.98
N GLU A 541 -0.26 3.94 34.58
CA GLU A 541 0.50 4.55 33.50
C GLU A 541 -0.15 4.41 32.11
N THR A 542 -0.68 3.22 31.77
CA THR A 542 -1.36 2.98 30.48
C THR A 542 -2.73 3.65 30.45
N ALA A 543 -3.45 3.65 31.58
CA ALA A 543 -4.70 4.37 31.76
C ALA A 543 -4.51 5.89 31.63
N MET A 544 -3.45 6.46 32.24
CA MET A 544 -3.11 7.88 32.12
C MET A 544 -2.69 8.29 30.69
N LEU A 545 -1.93 7.46 29.98
CA LEU A 545 -1.58 7.72 28.56
C LEU A 545 -2.79 7.70 27.63
N LYS A 546 -3.80 6.88 27.93
CA LYS A 546 -5.09 6.89 27.22
C LYS A 546 -5.92 8.11 27.60
N SER A 547 -6.02 8.41 28.90
CA SER A 547 -6.79 9.53 29.46
C SER A 547 -6.31 10.90 28.98
N ARG A 548 -5.02 11.07 28.67
CA ARG A 548 -4.47 12.35 28.16
C ARG A 548 -4.53 12.54 26.65
N ARG A 549 -4.99 11.55 25.87
CA ARG A 549 -5.10 11.67 24.41
C ARG A 549 -6.46 12.24 24.03
N ASN A 550 -6.49 13.29 23.21
CA ASN A 550 -7.76 13.73 22.62
C ASN A 550 -8.07 12.81 21.42
N VAL A 551 -9.20 12.12 21.45
CA VAL A 551 -9.62 11.25 20.35
C VAL A 551 -10.84 11.90 19.71
N LYS A 552 -10.75 12.18 18.42
CA LYS A 552 -11.79 12.85 17.64
C LYS A 552 -12.24 11.97 16.49
N LEU A 553 -13.56 11.86 16.29
CA LEU A 553 -14.15 11.19 15.13
C LEU A 553 -15.02 12.17 14.34
N LEU A 554 -14.72 12.34 13.06
CA LEU A 554 -15.62 12.94 12.07
C LEU A 554 -16.22 11.81 11.22
N TRP A 555 -17.52 11.51 11.40
CA TRP A 555 -18.20 10.47 10.62
C TRP A 555 -19.27 11.06 9.72
N ILE A 556 -19.02 10.99 8.41
CA ILE A 556 -19.87 11.57 7.36
C ILE A 556 -20.73 10.47 6.75
N THR A 557 -22.04 10.54 6.92
CA THR A 557 -23.00 9.59 6.36
C THR A 557 -23.77 10.16 5.17
N HIS A 558 -24.27 9.29 4.29
CA HIS A 558 -25.09 9.71 3.15
C HIS A 558 -26.57 9.81 3.49
N SER A 559 -27.10 8.75 4.11
CA SER A 559 -28.48 8.63 4.58
C SER A 559 -28.54 8.67 6.13
N PRO A 560 -29.65 9.13 6.74
CA PRO A 560 -29.90 8.94 8.17
C PRO A 560 -29.76 7.49 8.63
N SER A 561 -30.26 6.52 7.85
CA SER A 561 -30.24 5.09 8.18
C SER A 561 -28.83 4.53 8.35
N HIS A 562 -27.82 5.13 7.71
CA HIS A 562 -26.43 4.69 7.87
C HIS A 562 -25.88 4.92 9.29
N ARG A 563 -26.52 5.77 10.10
CA ARG A 563 -26.14 5.96 11.50
C ARG A 563 -26.39 4.69 12.32
N LEU A 564 -27.37 3.88 11.92
CA LEU A 564 -27.75 2.63 12.58
C LEU A 564 -26.74 1.51 12.37
N TRP A 565 -25.72 1.70 11.54
CA TRP A 565 -24.62 0.74 11.40
C TRP A 565 -23.81 0.56 12.69
N ILE A 566 -23.80 1.57 13.57
CA ILE A 566 -23.31 1.43 14.95
C ILE A 566 -24.50 1.69 15.87
N PRO A 567 -24.84 0.74 16.76
CA PRO A 567 -25.86 0.97 17.79
C PRO A 567 -25.55 2.20 18.65
N GLU A 568 -26.59 2.95 19.05
CA GLU A 568 -26.42 4.21 19.80
C GLU A 568 -25.73 4.02 21.15
N ASP A 569 -26.02 2.89 21.83
CA ASP A 569 -25.35 2.50 23.08
C ASP A 569 -23.84 2.34 22.89
N LYS A 570 -23.40 1.81 21.74
CA LYS A 570 -21.98 1.66 21.41
C LYS A 570 -21.29 2.98 21.07
N LEU A 571 -21.99 3.93 20.46
CA LEU A 571 -21.45 5.27 20.27
C LEU A 571 -21.35 6.02 21.60
N LYS A 572 -22.39 5.91 22.44
CA LYS A 572 -22.40 6.50 23.78
C LYS A 572 -21.30 5.93 24.65
N GLU A 573 -21.08 4.62 24.63
CA GLU A 573 -19.96 3.95 25.31
C GLU A 573 -18.59 4.57 24.93
N LEU A 574 -18.36 4.83 23.64
CA LEU A 574 -17.13 5.49 23.19
C LEU A 574 -17.04 6.96 23.65
N GLN A 575 -18.15 7.69 23.67
CA GLN A 575 -18.21 9.07 24.18
C GLN A 575 -17.94 9.13 25.69
N ASP A 576 -18.50 8.19 26.45
CA ASP A 576 -18.28 8.05 27.89
C ASP A 576 -16.80 7.74 28.19
N TRP A 577 -16.10 7.08 27.26
CA TRP A 577 -14.64 6.87 27.32
C TRP A 577 -13.81 8.07 26.85
N GLY A 578 -14.44 9.18 26.45
CA GLY A 578 -13.76 10.43 26.07
C GLY A 578 -13.64 10.69 24.57
N LEU A 579 -14.45 10.05 23.72
CA LEU A 579 -14.52 10.38 22.30
C LEU A 579 -15.21 11.73 22.05
N ASP A 580 -14.51 12.64 21.37
CA ASP A 580 -15.10 13.81 20.75
C ASP A 580 -15.69 13.44 19.38
N LEU A 581 -17.02 13.27 19.33
CA LEU A 581 -17.76 12.77 18.17
C LEU A 581 -18.45 13.91 17.43
N LEU A 582 -18.16 14.04 16.13
CA LEU A 582 -18.84 14.94 15.21
C LEU A 582 -19.47 14.16 14.06
N ILE A 583 -20.81 14.12 14.03
CA ILE A 583 -21.60 13.55 12.93
C ILE A 583 -22.40 14.69 12.27
N PRO A 584 -21.95 15.25 11.14
CA PRO A 584 -22.72 16.26 10.42
C PRO A 584 -24.08 15.68 9.93
N PRO A 585 -25.01 16.56 9.52
CA PRO A 585 -26.23 16.11 8.85
C PRO A 585 -25.90 15.23 7.62
N PRO A 586 -26.74 14.24 7.29
CA PRO A 586 -26.49 13.34 6.17
C PRO A 586 -26.33 14.11 4.86
N THR A 587 -25.36 13.69 4.03
CA THR A 587 -25.02 14.42 2.80
C THR A 587 -26.14 14.47 1.77
N ALA A 588 -27.09 13.53 1.81
CA ALA A 588 -28.29 13.58 0.96
C ALA A 588 -29.23 14.74 1.32
N LEU A 589 -29.17 15.25 2.56
CA LEU A 589 -30.03 16.31 3.09
C LEU A 589 -29.34 17.68 3.09
N ALA A 590 -28.09 17.74 3.56
CA ALA A 590 -27.36 19.01 3.76
C ALA A 590 -26.18 19.22 2.81
N GLY A 591 -25.97 18.30 1.86
CA GLY A 591 -24.81 18.33 0.98
C GLY A 591 -23.51 17.97 1.69
N ARG A 592 -22.38 18.33 1.06
CA ARG A 592 -21.05 17.92 1.54
C ARG A 592 -20.55 18.84 2.66
N PRO A 593 -20.17 18.31 3.84
CA PRO A 593 -19.64 19.14 4.92
C PRO A 593 -18.26 19.71 4.56
N ASP A 594 -17.91 20.86 5.14
CA ASP A 594 -16.58 21.44 5.00
C ASP A 594 -15.56 20.74 5.92
N VAL A 595 -15.16 19.55 5.47
CA VAL A 595 -14.13 18.72 6.13
C VAL A 595 -12.81 19.46 6.27
N ARG A 596 -12.53 20.42 5.39
CA ARG A 596 -11.22 21.10 5.35
C ARG A 596 -11.06 22.02 6.54
N THR A 597 -12.12 22.73 6.88
CA THR A 597 -12.16 23.63 8.04
C THR A 597 -12.14 22.81 9.33
N VAL A 598 -13.01 21.81 9.48
CA VAL A 598 -13.09 20.97 10.68
C VAL A 598 -11.74 20.32 11.03
N VAL A 599 -11.13 19.61 10.08
CA VAL A 599 -9.83 18.95 10.32
C VAL A 599 -8.73 19.98 10.55
N GLY A 600 -8.79 21.12 9.86
CA GLY A 600 -7.83 22.21 10.02
C GLY A 600 -7.86 22.81 11.42
N GLU A 601 -9.05 23.03 11.98
CA GLU A 601 -9.26 23.56 13.33
C GLU A 601 -8.83 22.57 14.41
N TRP A 602 -9.15 21.28 14.25
CA TRP A 602 -8.70 20.24 15.16
C TRP A 602 -7.17 20.14 15.23
N VAL A 603 -6.48 20.26 14.10
CA VAL A 603 -5.01 20.31 14.06
C VAL A 603 -4.46 21.57 14.72
N ASP A 604 -5.11 22.73 14.56
CA ASP A 604 -4.67 23.97 15.19
C ASP A 604 -4.93 24.03 16.70
N ALA A 605 -5.97 23.32 17.17
CA ALA A 605 -6.32 23.20 18.58
C ALA A 605 -5.29 22.43 19.41
N GLU A 606 -4.41 21.64 18.79
CA GLU A 606 -3.39 20.81 19.43
C GLU A 606 -2.31 21.58 20.21
N GLY A 607 -2.10 22.86 19.88
CA GLY A 607 -1.17 23.71 20.62
C GLY A 607 0.31 23.31 20.56
N GLY A 608 0.71 22.45 19.61
CA GLY A 608 2.12 22.11 19.35
C GLY A 608 2.48 20.63 19.47
N GLY A 609 1.56 19.79 19.96
CA GLY A 609 1.68 18.33 19.93
C GLY A 609 1.61 17.73 18.52
N LYS A 610 1.84 16.42 18.42
CA LYS A 610 1.73 15.67 17.15
C LYS A 610 0.27 15.27 16.94
N THR A 611 -0.29 15.57 15.77
CA THR A 611 -1.62 15.11 15.36
C THR A 611 -1.51 13.94 14.40
N GLY A 612 -2.08 12.79 14.76
CA GLY A 612 -2.25 11.63 13.87
C GLY A 612 -3.63 11.68 13.25
N VAL A 613 -3.70 11.69 11.92
CA VAL A 613 -4.94 11.69 11.16
C VAL A 613 -5.06 10.36 10.42
N VAL A 614 -6.19 9.66 10.58
CA VAL A 614 -6.54 8.48 9.79
C VAL A 614 -7.81 8.79 9.02
N VAL A 615 -7.81 8.55 7.71
CA VAL A 615 -8.98 8.77 6.85
C VAL A 615 -9.32 7.54 6.03
N SER A 616 -10.62 7.20 5.99
CA SER A 616 -11.18 6.15 5.14
C SER A 616 -12.52 6.61 4.55
N GLY A 617 -12.66 6.53 3.22
CA GLY A 617 -13.88 6.95 2.52
C GLY A 617 -13.66 7.28 1.03
N PRO A 618 -14.59 8.01 0.40
CA PRO A 618 -14.51 8.38 -1.02
C PRO A 618 -13.25 9.18 -1.37
N GLU A 619 -12.78 9.10 -2.62
CA GLU A 619 -11.56 9.77 -3.11
C GLU A 619 -11.56 11.29 -2.82
N GLY A 620 -12.70 11.95 -3.00
CA GLY A 620 -12.82 13.38 -2.71
C GLY A 620 -12.55 13.70 -1.23
N LEU A 621 -13.06 12.88 -0.32
CA LEU A 621 -12.87 13.04 1.13
C LEU A 621 -11.41 12.83 1.51
N VAL A 622 -10.82 11.73 1.05
CA VAL A 622 -9.42 11.39 1.29
C VAL A 622 -8.49 12.51 0.79
N ARG A 623 -8.74 13.03 -0.43
CA ARG A 623 -7.96 14.13 -0.99
C ARG A 623 -8.07 15.40 -0.16
N ASP A 624 -9.26 15.74 0.33
CA ASP A 624 -9.47 16.95 1.12
C ASP A 624 -8.74 16.89 2.46
N VAL A 625 -8.88 15.78 3.21
CA VAL A 625 -8.16 15.55 4.47
C VAL A 625 -6.65 15.57 4.24
N ARG A 626 -6.18 14.92 3.17
CA ARG A 626 -4.77 14.86 2.80
C ARG A 626 -4.19 16.25 2.49
N ASN A 627 -4.89 17.03 1.67
CA ASN A 627 -4.40 18.34 1.26
C ASN A 627 -4.50 19.36 2.39
N VAL A 628 -5.48 19.24 3.30
CA VAL A 628 -5.51 20.03 4.54
C VAL A 628 -4.33 19.69 5.44
N SER A 629 -4.05 18.40 5.64
CA SER A 629 -2.91 17.94 6.43
C SER A 629 -1.60 18.46 5.82
N SER A 630 -1.41 18.35 4.50
CA SER A 630 -0.26 18.90 3.77
C SER A 630 -0.11 20.41 4.00
N ARG A 631 -1.19 21.21 3.90
CA ARG A 631 -1.15 22.64 4.21
C ARG A 631 -0.75 22.93 5.66
N LYS A 632 -1.23 22.15 6.63
CA LYS A 632 -0.83 22.31 8.04
C LYS A 632 0.63 21.92 8.28
N ILE A 633 1.12 20.89 7.60
CA ILE A 633 2.54 20.50 7.63
C ILE A 633 3.40 21.63 7.04
N TRP A 634 2.99 22.23 5.92
CA TRP A 634 3.66 23.40 5.36
C TRP A 634 3.73 24.56 6.35
N ALA A 635 2.66 24.78 7.13
CA ALA A 635 2.63 25.76 8.21
C ALA A 635 3.46 25.36 9.45
N GLY A 636 4.16 24.22 9.43
CA GLY A 636 5.05 23.75 10.50
C GLY A 636 4.35 22.97 11.62
N ARG A 637 3.11 22.49 11.39
CA ARG A 637 2.43 21.56 12.30
C ARG A 637 2.95 20.15 12.10
N ASP A 638 3.18 19.42 13.19
CA ASP A 638 3.56 18.01 13.12
C ASP A 638 2.32 17.13 12.94
N VAL A 639 1.95 16.91 11.69
CA VAL A 639 0.82 16.04 11.31
C VAL A 639 1.36 14.77 10.66
N GLY A 640 0.91 13.61 11.14
CA GLY A 640 1.03 12.35 10.43
C GLY A 640 -0.32 11.95 9.84
N LEU A 641 -0.32 11.38 8.64
CA LEU A 641 -1.53 10.96 7.94
C LEU A 641 -1.39 9.50 7.50
N ALA A 642 -2.34 8.66 7.87
CA ALA A 642 -2.55 7.38 7.23
C ALA A 642 -3.87 7.40 6.46
N VAL A 643 -3.84 6.84 5.25
CA VAL A 643 -5.02 6.70 4.40
C VAL A 643 -5.30 5.22 4.26
N GLU A 644 -6.43 4.81 4.78
CA GLU A 644 -6.90 3.44 4.68
C GLU A 644 -7.99 3.41 3.63
N LYS A 645 -7.69 2.76 2.50
CA LYS A 645 -8.63 2.63 1.41
C LYS A 645 -8.54 1.25 0.81
N PHE A 646 -9.70 0.62 0.75
CA PHE A 646 -9.95 -0.59 0.01
C PHE A 646 -10.44 -0.22 -1.39
N GLY A 647 -9.68 -0.62 -2.41
CA GLY A 647 -9.73 -0.05 -3.76
C GLY A 647 -10.49 -0.87 -4.80
N TRP A 648 -11.49 -1.67 -4.42
CA TRP A 648 -12.29 -2.47 -5.35
C TRP A 648 -13.55 -1.73 -5.80
#